data_AF-A0A3N9X0E8-F1
#
_entry.id   AF-A0A3N9X0E8-F1
#
_cell.length_a   1.000
_cell.length_b   1.000
_cell.length_c   1.000
_cell.angle_alpha   90.00
_cell.angle_beta   90.00
_cell.angle_gamma   90.00
#
_symmetry.space_group_name_H-M   'P 1'
#
loop_
_entity.id
_entity.type
_entity.pdbx_description
1 polymer ?
#
loop_
_entity_poly.entity_id
_entity_poly.type
_entity_poly.pdbx_seq_one_letter_code
_entity_poly.pdbx_strand_id
1 'polypeptide(L)'
;MIRAVRRLLRQPSAARFALLVLLIGGCGLLLLLVPRPDPAQLPLVADRLGDLAPVAAILGGALLLVALVPRTFITLAAGAIFGPLEGAAYALSAALVAAAIGFTVGRLLGREFVAERVRGRLARLDGWFARQSVLGVVTVRLLPIAGFGLVSYGYGTTGARVLPFLTGSVIASAPTAFGYAAIGAAVSSPGHVNWYAAAPASLGLIASLLVPTAVPAPPAVAAPSGGKKVIVQLFEWNWPSVASECQSTLGPKGYGYVQVSPPQEHVRGNQWWLAYQPVSYRIESRKGTRAQFQSMVNTCHAAGVKVIVDAVINHMSGQDNGGTGWAGSSYSHYDYPGIYQTQDFHHCGRNGGDDIANYNDRYEVQNCELVNLSDLKTESDYVRTKIASYLNDLLSLGVDGFRMDASKHMPAADIAAIRGKLSRSAYIVQEVIYGAGEPVQPTEYTGNGDVHEFRYGKDLARVFRSERLAYLRNFGEGWGHLPTGKGSVFVDNHDTQRDSGGVLTYRDRGIYALANAFMLAWPYGSPTVMSSYTFSNRDAGPPSDGANKTLNATCYSGWECEHRWPVIANMVGFRNATEGAGVANWYDNGNNHIAFSRSGKGFLTVNDEDSAVNGRSYYTGLPAGRYCDVIHGTYAGGTCSGPVITVDGSGWFAANVPAHDAVAIHIGARI
;
A
#
# COMPACT_ATOMS: atom_id res chain seq x y z
N MET A 1 21.46 -16.93 24.91
CA MET A 1 21.44 -15.49 24.54
C MET A 1 22.39 -14.61 25.38
N ILE A 2 22.39 -14.68 26.71
CA ILE A 2 23.12 -13.75 27.60
C ILE A 2 24.66 -13.80 27.46
N ARG A 3 25.27 -14.98 27.20
CA ARG A 3 26.74 -15.11 27.01
C ARG A 3 27.24 -14.53 25.69
N ALA A 4 26.44 -14.60 24.62
CA ALA A 4 26.79 -14.04 23.31
C ALA A 4 26.72 -12.50 23.31
N VAL A 5 25.70 -11.93 23.96
CA VAL A 5 25.54 -10.48 24.17
C VAL A 5 26.68 -9.92 25.04
N ARG A 6 27.07 -10.62 26.13
CA ARG A 6 28.21 -10.22 26.97
C ARG A 6 29.56 -10.27 26.23
N ARG A 7 29.73 -11.19 25.26
CA ARG A 7 30.94 -11.27 24.43
C ARG A 7 30.98 -10.18 23.36
N LEU A 8 29.82 -9.78 22.83
CA LEU A 8 29.68 -8.66 21.90
C LEU A 8 29.97 -7.30 22.57
N LEU A 9 29.43 -7.07 23.78
CA LEU A 9 29.64 -5.82 24.53
C LEU A 9 31.07 -5.60 25.05
N ARG A 10 31.95 -6.62 24.97
CA ARG A 10 33.38 -6.51 25.31
C ARG A 10 34.24 -5.99 24.17
N GLN A 11 33.70 -5.87 22.95
CA GLN A 11 34.41 -5.26 21.83
C GLN A 11 34.35 -3.73 21.95
N PRO A 12 35.50 -3.01 21.92
CA PRO A 12 35.52 -1.55 22.05
C PRO A 12 34.66 -0.84 20.99
N SER A 13 34.60 -1.39 19.78
CA SER A 13 33.76 -0.91 18.67
C SER A 13 32.26 -1.05 18.96
N ALA A 14 31.83 -2.18 19.52
CA ALA A 14 30.43 -2.42 19.89
C ALA A 14 29.98 -1.54 21.07
N ALA A 15 30.87 -1.26 22.02
CA ALA A 15 30.58 -0.36 23.13
C ALA A 15 30.40 1.10 22.66
N ARG A 16 31.25 1.57 21.74
CA ARG A 16 31.11 2.89 21.10
C ARG A 16 29.83 3.02 20.28
N PHE A 17 29.47 1.98 19.53
CA PHE A 17 28.22 1.96 18.76
C PHE A 17 26.98 1.89 19.67
N ALA A 18 27.04 1.12 20.76
CA ALA A 18 25.98 1.11 21.77
C ALA A 18 25.81 2.48 22.43
N LEU A 19 26.91 3.18 22.73
CA LEU A 19 26.88 4.56 23.22
C LEU A 19 26.20 5.51 22.22
N LEU A 20 26.50 5.37 20.93
CA LEU A 20 25.83 6.15 19.87
C LEU A 20 24.31 5.93 19.87
N VAL A 21 23.87 4.67 19.91
CA VAL A 21 22.43 4.34 19.94
C VAL A 21 21.78 4.84 21.23
N LEU A 22 22.45 4.75 22.37
CA LEU A 22 21.96 5.27 23.66
C LEU A 22 21.88 6.79 23.69
N LEU A 23 22.82 7.51 23.09
CA LEU A 23 22.78 8.97 22.98
C LEU A 23 21.61 9.42 22.09
N ILE A 24 21.41 8.78 20.94
CA ILE A 24 20.29 9.06 20.04
C ILE A 24 18.95 8.73 20.73
N GLY A 25 18.86 7.55 21.36
CA GLY A 25 17.66 7.12 22.09
C GLY A 25 17.36 8.00 23.30
N GLY A 26 18.38 8.44 24.04
CA GLY A 26 18.27 9.35 25.17
C GLY A 26 17.79 10.75 24.76
N CYS A 27 18.30 11.29 23.65
CA CYS A 27 17.79 12.54 23.08
C CYS A 27 16.33 12.41 22.63
N GLY A 28 15.96 11.29 21.99
CA GLY A 28 14.57 11.00 21.60
C GLY A 28 13.63 10.91 22.81
N LEU A 29 14.05 10.24 23.89
CA LEU A 29 13.29 10.15 25.13
C LEU A 29 13.15 11.51 25.81
N LEU A 30 14.21 12.32 25.86
CA LEU A 30 14.18 13.67 26.42
C LEU A 30 13.19 14.57 25.67
N LEU A 31 13.11 14.46 24.33
CA LEU A 31 12.14 15.20 23.51
C LEU A 31 10.68 14.76 23.71
N LEU A 32 10.44 13.56 24.22
CA LEU A 32 9.11 13.07 24.59
C LEU A 32 8.69 13.54 25.98
N LEU A 33 9.65 13.77 26.87
CA LEU A 33 9.43 14.15 28.27
C LEU A 33 9.41 15.66 28.51
N VAL A 34 10.10 16.45 27.67
CA VAL A 34 10.13 17.91 27.80
C VAL A 34 8.83 18.52 27.25
N PRO A 35 8.12 19.35 28.05
CA PRO A 35 6.92 20.07 27.60
C PRO A 35 7.22 20.90 26.35
N ARG A 36 6.38 20.77 25.31
CA ARG A 36 6.56 21.51 24.06
C ARG A 36 6.04 22.94 24.25
N PRO A 37 6.84 23.99 23.98
CA PRO A 37 6.37 25.35 24.05
C PRO A 37 5.26 25.58 23.01
N ASP A 38 4.25 26.36 23.39
CA ASP A 38 3.17 26.77 22.49
C ASP A 38 3.77 27.56 21.31
N PRO A 39 3.52 27.15 20.04
CA PRO A 39 4.00 27.85 18.86
C PRO A 39 3.68 29.35 18.84
N ALA A 40 2.57 29.77 19.45
CA ALA A 40 2.18 31.18 19.55
C ALA A 40 3.11 32.01 20.46
N GLN A 41 3.87 31.36 21.35
CA GLN A 41 4.78 32.01 22.29
C GLN A 41 6.22 32.10 21.77
N LEU A 42 6.55 31.41 20.68
CA LEU A 42 7.91 31.36 20.12
C LEU A 42 8.44 32.74 19.68
N PRO A 43 7.66 33.63 19.03
CA PRO A 43 8.11 34.97 18.72
C PRO A 43 8.41 35.80 19.98
N LEU A 44 7.57 35.68 21.02
CA LEU A 44 7.76 36.38 22.30
C LEU A 44 9.01 35.92 23.05
N VAL A 45 9.38 34.64 22.93
CA VAL A 45 10.63 34.11 23.49
C VAL A 45 11.85 34.62 22.72
N ALA A 46 11.74 34.77 21.40
CA ALA A 46 12.79 35.37 20.58
C ALA A 46 12.98 36.85 20.90
N ASP A 47 11.89 37.61 21.09
CA ASP A 47 11.93 39.03 21.49
C ASP A 47 12.64 39.22 22.85
N ARG A 48 12.45 38.28 23.79
CA ARG A 48 13.16 38.29 25.09
C ARG A 48 14.65 37.98 24.98
N LEU A 49 15.06 37.22 23.97
CA LEU A 49 16.46 36.86 23.73
C LEU A 49 17.22 37.95 22.96
N GLY A 50 16.50 38.87 22.29
CA GLY A 50 17.08 39.98 21.55
C GLY A 50 18.15 39.52 20.55
N ASP A 51 19.33 40.12 20.60
CA ASP A 51 20.45 39.83 19.69
C ASP A 51 20.97 38.38 19.77
N LEU A 52 20.64 37.63 20.84
CA LEU A 52 21.04 36.23 20.99
C LEU A 52 20.08 35.24 20.31
N ALA A 53 18.91 35.71 19.85
CA ALA A 53 17.88 34.85 19.27
C ALA A 53 18.36 34.05 18.03
N PRO A 54 19.13 34.62 17.07
CA PRO A 54 19.67 33.86 15.94
C PRO A 54 20.61 32.73 16.36
N VAL A 55 21.49 33.00 17.33
CA VAL A 55 22.46 32.01 17.83
C VAL A 55 21.73 30.88 18.55
N ALA A 56 20.73 31.22 19.38
CA ALA A 56 19.89 30.24 20.06
C ALA A 56 19.10 29.37 19.06
N ALA A 57 18.58 29.96 17.98
CA ALA A 57 17.88 29.23 16.92
C ALA A 57 18.78 28.26 16.16
N ILE A 58 20.02 28.67 15.86
CA ILE A 58 21.00 27.82 15.18
C ILE A 58 21.41 26.65 16.07
N LEU A 59 21.79 26.92 17.33
CA LEU A 59 22.28 25.88 18.25
C LEU A 59 21.14 24.93 18.68
N GLY A 60 19.97 25.49 19.01
CA GLY A 60 18.78 24.71 19.35
C GLY A 60 18.29 23.88 18.16
N GLY A 61 18.20 24.48 16.97
CA GLY A 61 17.86 23.77 15.74
C GLY A 61 18.85 22.65 15.42
N ALA A 62 20.16 22.90 15.60
CA ALA A 62 21.17 21.88 15.36
C ALA A 62 21.03 20.70 16.35
N LEU A 63 20.81 20.99 17.63
CA LEU A 63 20.57 19.98 18.67
C LEU A 63 19.35 19.13 18.35
N LEU A 64 18.24 19.75 17.93
CA LEU A 64 17.01 19.06 17.54
C LEU A 64 17.22 18.16 16.32
N LEU A 65 17.98 18.61 15.31
CA LEU A 65 18.31 17.81 14.13
C LEU A 65 19.21 16.60 14.47
N VAL A 66 20.18 16.80 15.37
CA VAL A 66 21.02 15.73 15.93
C VAL A 66 20.14 14.72 16.68
N ALA A 67 19.15 15.22 17.42
CA ALA A 67 18.13 14.42 18.10
C ALA A 67 17.04 13.84 17.18
N LEU A 68 17.24 13.85 15.86
CA LEU A 68 16.35 13.28 14.83
C LEU A 68 14.98 13.95 14.67
N VAL A 69 14.81 15.18 15.15
CA VAL A 69 13.60 15.97 14.88
C VAL A 69 13.52 16.30 13.38
N PRO A 70 12.34 16.16 12.73
CA PRO A 70 12.21 16.49 11.32
C PRO A 70 12.55 17.96 11.05
N ARG A 71 13.46 18.17 10.09
CA ARG A 71 13.97 19.50 9.71
C ARG A 71 12.88 20.49 9.31
N THR A 72 11.77 19.99 8.76
CA THR A 72 10.61 20.80 8.37
C THR A 72 10.07 21.62 9.54
N PHE A 73 9.95 21.04 10.73
CA PHE A 73 9.47 21.76 11.92
C PHE A 73 10.40 22.89 12.32
N ILE A 74 11.71 22.64 12.28
CA ILE A 74 12.74 23.63 12.65
C ILE A 74 12.76 24.78 11.65
N THR A 75 12.57 24.47 10.37
CA THR A 75 12.55 25.47 9.29
C THR A 75 11.28 26.32 9.32
N LEU A 76 10.11 25.71 9.59
CA LEU A 76 8.85 26.42 9.78
C LEU A 76 8.92 27.35 11.00
N ALA A 77 9.46 26.87 12.13
CA ALA A 77 9.62 27.67 13.34
C ALA A 77 10.59 28.83 13.12
N ALA A 78 11.74 28.59 12.48
CA ALA A 78 12.68 29.66 12.14
C ALA A 78 12.06 30.70 11.19
N GLY A 79 11.26 30.26 10.22
CA GLY A 79 10.49 31.14 9.34
C GLY A 79 9.44 31.98 10.08
N ALA A 80 8.73 31.38 11.03
CA ALA A 80 7.72 32.08 11.82
C ALA A 80 8.32 33.15 12.75
N ILE A 81 9.54 32.91 13.26
CA ILE A 81 10.22 33.79 14.22
C ILE A 81 11.02 34.90 13.52
N PHE A 82 11.82 34.56 12.50
CA PHE A 82 12.79 35.48 11.88
C PHE A 82 12.39 35.91 10.46
N GLY A 83 11.24 35.45 9.97
CA GLY A 83 10.82 35.65 8.60
C GLY A 83 11.49 34.71 7.60
N PRO A 84 11.15 34.82 6.31
CA PRO A 84 11.46 33.81 5.30
C PRO A 84 12.96 33.69 4.97
N LEU A 85 13.66 34.81 4.85
CA LEU A 85 15.07 34.83 4.42
C LEU A 85 16.01 34.50 5.57
N GLU A 86 15.88 35.21 6.69
CA GLU A 86 16.71 34.98 7.87
C GLU A 86 16.39 33.63 8.51
N GLY A 87 15.11 33.25 8.59
CA GLY A 87 14.69 31.93 9.06
C GLY A 87 15.26 30.78 8.24
N ALA A 88 15.29 30.91 6.91
CA ALA A 88 15.94 29.93 6.03
C ALA A 88 17.46 29.88 6.25
N ALA A 89 18.12 31.04 6.40
CA ALA A 89 19.56 31.12 6.63
C ALA A 89 19.96 30.48 7.97
N TYR A 90 19.22 30.75 9.05
CA TYR A 90 19.46 30.15 10.36
C TYR A 90 19.15 28.65 10.36
N ALA A 91 18.08 28.21 9.70
CA ALA A 91 17.76 26.79 9.56
C ALA A 91 18.80 26.02 8.74
N LEU A 92 19.38 26.64 7.70
CA LEU A 92 20.49 26.07 6.93
C LEU A 92 21.78 26.01 7.74
N SER A 93 22.05 27.02 8.55
CA SER A 93 23.20 27.06 9.45
C SER A 93 23.08 25.98 10.53
N ALA A 94 21.89 25.81 11.12
CA ALA A 94 21.58 24.71 12.02
C ALA A 94 21.77 23.34 11.36
N ALA A 95 21.33 23.19 10.11
CA ALA A 95 21.50 21.96 9.33
C ALA A 95 22.97 21.64 9.03
N LEU A 96 23.79 22.66 8.74
CA LEU A 96 25.22 22.50 8.54
C LEU A 96 25.92 22.02 9.83
N VAL A 97 25.63 22.67 10.95
CA VAL A 97 26.18 22.29 12.27
C VAL A 97 25.74 20.87 12.66
N ALA A 98 24.45 20.55 12.51
CA ALA A 98 23.93 19.22 12.78
C ALA A 98 24.54 18.14 11.87
N ALA A 99 24.73 18.44 10.59
CA ALA A 99 25.38 17.53 9.65
C ALA A 99 26.84 17.27 10.06
N ALA A 100 27.58 18.30 10.47
CA ALA A 100 28.95 18.17 10.95
C ALA A 100 29.03 17.33 12.23
N ILE A 101 28.14 17.56 13.19
CA ILE A 101 28.05 16.78 14.42
C ILE A 101 27.68 15.33 14.11
N GLY A 102 26.59 15.10 13.38
CA GLY A 102 26.11 13.75 13.06
C GLY A 102 27.14 12.93 12.28
N PHE A 103 27.81 13.55 11.30
CA PHE A 103 28.88 12.92 10.56
C PHE A 103 30.07 12.56 11.45
N THR A 104 30.53 13.49 12.29
CA THR A 104 31.68 13.26 13.18
C THR A 104 31.37 12.19 14.22
N VAL A 105 30.18 12.25 14.81
CA VAL A 105 29.71 11.26 15.78
C VAL A 105 29.58 9.87 15.13
N GLY A 106 29.01 9.78 13.92
CA GLY A 106 28.95 8.52 13.17
C GLY A 106 30.36 7.99 12.81
N ARG A 107 31.28 8.89 12.47
CA ARG A 107 32.68 8.56 12.14
C ARG A 107 33.46 8.04 13.32
N LEU A 108 33.30 8.64 14.50
CA LEU A 108 34.03 8.27 15.71
C LEU A 108 33.42 7.06 16.43
N LEU A 109 32.09 6.95 16.45
CA LEU A 109 31.40 5.93 17.25
C LEU A 109 30.86 4.75 16.44
N GLY A 110 30.59 4.92 15.14
CA GLY A 110 29.92 3.90 14.34
C GLY A 110 30.76 3.23 13.26
N ARG A 111 31.77 3.91 12.71
CA ARG A 111 32.54 3.39 11.56
C ARG A 111 33.24 2.06 11.83
N GLU A 112 33.96 1.95 12.94
CA GLU A 112 34.73 0.73 13.27
C GLU A 112 33.82 -0.49 13.42
N PHE A 113 32.69 -0.34 14.12
CA PHE A 113 31.71 -1.41 14.31
C PHE A 113 31.05 -1.85 13.00
N VAL A 114 30.66 -0.89 12.16
CA VAL A 114 30.04 -1.16 10.86
C VAL A 114 31.03 -1.85 9.91
N ALA A 115 32.29 -1.43 9.91
CA ALA A 115 33.36 -2.03 9.10
C ALA A 115 33.70 -3.47 9.55
N GLU A 116 33.69 -3.75 10.86
CA GLU A 116 33.97 -5.09 11.41
C GLU A 116 32.86 -6.10 11.12
N ARG A 117 31.58 -5.67 11.13
CA ARG A 117 30.43 -6.57 11.02
C ARG A 117 29.98 -6.85 9.59
N VAL A 118 30.33 -6.00 8.64
CA VAL A 118 29.87 -6.08 7.25
C VAL A 118 31.07 -6.21 6.29
N ARG A 119 31.82 -7.33 6.38
CA ARG A 119 32.93 -7.60 5.45
C ARG A 119 32.41 -7.88 4.03
N GLY A 120 33.14 -7.42 3.01
CA GLY A 120 32.87 -7.71 1.58
C GLY A 120 32.02 -6.67 0.85
N ARG A 121 30.71 -6.58 1.15
CA ARG A 121 29.76 -5.67 0.47
C ARG A 121 30.06 -4.19 0.71
N LEU A 122 30.49 -3.82 1.92
CA LEU A 122 30.84 -2.43 2.22
C LEU A 122 32.15 -1.97 1.58
N ALA A 123 33.13 -2.82 1.27
CA ALA A 123 34.39 -2.32 0.68
C ALA A 123 34.17 -1.63 -0.69
N ARG A 124 33.22 -2.14 -1.49
CA ARG A 124 32.82 -1.51 -2.76
C ARG A 124 31.99 -0.24 -2.55
N LEU A 125 31.08 -0.24 -1.58
CA LEU A 125 30.26 0.93 -1.23
C LEU A 125 31.09 2.04 -0.56
N ASP A 126 32.03 1.68 0.30
CA ASP A 126 32.97 2.59 0.98
C ASP A 126 33.87 3.27 -0.05
N GLY A 127 34.34 2.51 -1.05
CA GLY A 127 35.07 3.06 -2.20
C GLY A 127 34.22 4.01 -3.05
N TRP A 128 32.92 3.75 -3.20
CA TRP A 128 31.98 4.63 -3.87
C TRP A 128 31.73 5.93 -3.08
N PHE A 129 31.47 5.84 -1.77
CA PHE A 129 31.32 7.00 -0.89
C PHE A 129 32.61 7.83 -0.79
N ALA A 130 33.78 7.19 -0.77
CA ALA A 130 35.08 7.87 -0.78
C ALA A 130 35.36 8.66 -2.07
N ARG A 131 34.68 8.32 -3.18
CA ARG A 131 34.76 9.00 -4.47
C ARG A 131 33.57 9.91 -4.77
N GLN A 132 32.58 9.98 -3.88
CA GLN A 132 31.41 10.83 -4.11
C GLN A 132 31.79 12.32 -4.19
N SER A 133 31.28 12.97 -5.22
CA SER A 133 31.29 14.42 -5.38
C SER A 133 30.13 15.06 -4.61
N VAL A 134 30.13 16.39 -4.51
CA VAL A 134 29.03 17.18 -3.93
C VAL A 134 27.67 16.78 -4.52
N LEU A 135 27.60 16.58 -5.84
CA LEU A 135 26.39 16.16 -6.56
C LEU A 135 25.91 14.76 -6.14
N GLY A 136 26.85 13.84 -5.87
CA GLY A 136 26.50 12.52 -5.36
C GLY A 136 25.82 12.59 -3.99
N VAL A 137 26.30 13.47 -3.12
CA VAL A 137 25.69 13.71 -1.80
C VAL A 137 24.31 14.35 -1.95
N VAL A 138 24.17 15.34 -2.85
CA VAL A 138 22.88 15.99 -3.14
C VAL A 138 21.86 14.94 -3.60
N THR A 139 22.25 14.06 -4.52
CA THR A 139 21.39 12.99 -5.04
C THR A 139 20.88 12.10 -3.92
N VAL A 140 21.76 11.63 -3.03
CA VAL A 140 21.36 10.75 -1.92
C VAL A 140 20.50 11.48 -0.89
N ARG A 141 20.74 12.77 -0.66
CA ARG A 141 19.95 13.60 0.26
C ARG A 141 18.53 13.88 -0.24
N LEU A 142 18.30 13.81 -1.55
CA LEU A 142 16.99 13.95 -2.18
C LEU A 142 16.18 12.64 -2.19
N LEU A 143 16.83 11.49 -1.98
CA LEU A 143 16.14 10.21 -1.85
C LEU A 143 15.45 10.11 -0.47
N PRO A 144 14.17 9.68 -0.40
CA PRO A 144 13.42 9.59 0.85
C PRO A 144 13.78 8.34 1.66
N ILE A 145 15.08 8.13 1.93
CA ILE A 145 15.59 6.90 2.58
C ILE A 145 15.51 7.00 4.11
N ALA A 146 15.84 8.16 4.68
CA ALA A 146 15.82 8.39 6.13
C ALA A 146 15.84 9.90 6.48
N GLY A 147 15.52 10.24 7.72
CA GLY A 147 15.54 11.62 8.22
C GLY A 147 16.94 12.27 8.20
N PHE A 148 16.98 13.61 8.22
CA PHE A 148 18.21 14.40 8.06
C PHE A 148 19.35 14.00 9.01
N GLY A 149 19.03 13.76 10.29
CA GLY A 149 20.00 13.31 11.30
C GLY A 149 20.53 11.90 11.03
N LEU A 150 19.64 10.93 10.74
CA LEU A 150 20.00 9.54 10.44
C LEU A 150 20.93 9.43 9.22
N VAL A 151 20.64 10.16 8.14
CA VAL A 151 21.52 10.20 6.96
C VAL A 151 22.89 10.77 7.33
N SER A 152 22.96 11.76 8.23
CA SER A 152 24.24 12.34 8.66
C SER A 152 25.09 11.38 9.46
N TYR A 153 24.48 10.62 10.40
CA TYR A 153 25.16 9.55 11.12
C TYR A 153 25.63 8.43 10.18
N GLY A 154 24.76 8.02 9.24
CA GLY A 154 25.05 6.99 8.26
C GLY A 154 26.22 7.37 7.34
N TYR A 155 26.27 8.61 6.83
CA TYR A 155 27.42 9.07 6.05
C TYR A 155 28.73 9.05 6.86
N GLY A 156 28.66 9.37 8.15
CA GLY A 156 29.79 9.30 9.06
C GLY A 156 30.41 7.91 9.17
N THR A 157 29.61 6.84 9.10
CA THR A 157 30.09 5.45 9.18
C THR A 157 30.73 4.94 7.88
N THR A 158 30.65 5.71 6.79
CA THR A 158 31.26 5.40 5.48
C THR A 158 32.60 6.12 5.28
N GLY A 159 33.26 5.84 4.15
CA GLY A 159 34.48 6.48 3.65
C GLY A 159 34.25 7.85 3.01
N ALA A 160 33.05 8.40 3.09
CA ALA A 160 32.72 9.73 2.55
C ALA A 160 33.66 10.83 3.08
N ARG A 161 33.88 11.85 2.26
CA ARG A 161 34.69 13.03 2.63
C ARG A 161 33.79 14.07 3.28
N VAL A 162 34.28 14.71 4.35
CA VAL A 162 33.53 15.70 5.15
C VAL A 162 33.06 16.87 4.28
N LEU A 163 33.96 17.47 3.49
CA LEU A 163 33.66 18.67 2.70
C LEU A 163 32.57 18.45 1.65
N PRO A 164 32.64 17.43 0.76
CA PRO A 164 31.55 17.12 -0.15
C PRO A 164 30.23 16.80 0.54
N PHE A 165 30.28 16.13 1.70
CA PHE A 165 29.09 15.80 2.47
C PHE A 165 28.40 17.05 3.04
N LEU A 166 29.14 17.95 3.67
CA LEU A 166 28.58 19.16 4.27
C LEU A 166 28.02 20.10 3.20
N THR A 167 28.81 20.36 2.16
CA THR A 167 28.40 21.22 1.03
C THR A 167 27.19 20.64 0.31
N GLY A 168 27.19 19.34 0.00
CA GLY A 168 26.07 18.68 -0.66
C GLY A 168 24.81 18.64 0.21
N SER A 169 24.98 18.49 1.53
CA SER A 169 23.86 18.53 2.48
C SER A 169 23.21 19.90 2.56
N VAL A 170 23.98 20.99 2.53
CA VAL A 170 23.44 22.36 2.52
C VAL A 170 22.77 22.68 1.18
N ILE A 171 23.40 22.32 0.05
CA ILE A 171 22.84 22.55 -1.29
C ILE A 171 21.50 21.82 -1.47
N ALA A 172 21.45 20.53 -1.13
CA ALA A 172 20.20 19.75 -1.19
C ALA A 172 19.11 20.34 -0.28
N SER A 173 19.54 20.98 0.80
CA SER A 173 18.68 21.51 1.84
C SER A 173 18.14 22.91 1.55
N ALA A 174 18.75 23.67 0.63
CA ALA A 174 18.45 25.08 0.41
C ALA A 174 17.06 25.33 -0.21
N PRO A 175 16.64 24.66 -1.30
CA PRO A 175 15.34 24.94 -1.92
C PRO A 175 14.17 24.76 -0.95
N THR A 176 14.19 23.67 -0.19
CA THR A 176 13.16 23.38 0.82
C THR A 176 13.26 24.30 2.03
N ALA A 177 14.46 24.81 2.38
CA ALA A 177 14.65 25.75 3.48
C ALA A 177 13.84 27.03 3.24
N PHE A 178 14.01 27.62 2.06
CA PHE A 178 13.33 28.87 1.69
C PHE A 178 11.82 28.66 1.54
N GLY A 179 11.38 27.53 0.96
CA GLY A 179 9.97 27.20 0.84
C GLY A 179 9.27 27.07 2.19
N TYR A 180 9.81 26.26 3.11
CA TYR A 180 9.21 26.07 4.42
C TYR A 180 9.36 27.30 5.34
N ALA A 181 10.46 28.05 5.26
CA ALA A 181 10.58 29.29 6.02
C ALA A 181 9.56 30.34 5.56
N ALA A 182 9.27 30.41 4.26
CA ALA A 182 8.22 31.28 3.73
C ALA A 182 6.82 30.88 4.22
N ILE A 183 6.51 29.58 4.26
CA ILE A 183 5.27 29.09 4.83
C ILE A 183 5.18 29.45 6.33
N GLY A 184 6.26 29.25 7.08
CA GLY A 184 6.32 29.59 8.51
C GLY A 184 6.08 31.07 8.77
N ALA A 185 6.70 31.94 7.98
CA ALA A 185 6.52 33.39 8.08
C ALA A 185 5.09 33.83 7.71
N ALA A 186 4.47 33.19 6.72
CA ALA A 186 3.10 33.51 6.31
C ALA A 186 2.06 33.16 7.39
N VAL A 187 2.33 32.15 8.21
CA VAL A 187 1.46 31.75 9.32
C VAL A 187 1.51 32.76 10.48
N SER A 188 2.65 33.42 10.72
CA SER A 188 2.80 34.37 11.83
C SER A 188 2.43 35.83 11.48
N SER A 189 2.22 36.18 10.20
CA SER A 189 1.86 37.55 9.79
C SER A 189 0.95 37.58 8.54
N PRO A 190 -0.39 37.41 8.68
CA PRO A 190 -1.33 37.26 7.57
C PRO A 190 -1.65 38.51 6.72
N GLY A 191 -0.75 39.49 6.61
CA GLY A 191 -1.06 40.81 6.00
C GLY A 191 0.00 41.43 5.06
N HIS A 192 1.22 40.88 4.99
CA HIS A 192 2.28 41.42 4.14
C HIS A 192 2.91 40.32 3.27
N VAL A 193 2.42 40.19 2.03
CA VAL A 193 3.05 39.30 1.04
C VAL A 193 4.29 40.01 0.49
N ASN A 194 5.45 39.73 1.07
CA ASN A 194 6.72 40.22 0.56
C ASN A 194 7.06 39.46 -0.74
N TRP A 195 6.84 40.10 -1.90
CA TRP A 195 6.99 39.44 -3.22
C TRP A 195 8.43 38.93 -3.46
N TYR A 196 9.44 39.54 -2.82
CA TYR A 196 10.82 39.09 -2.84
C TYR A 196 11.04 37.73 -2.13
N ALA A 197 10.11 37.29 -1.26
CA ALA A 197 10.10 35.96 -0.63
C ALA A 197 9.25 34.94 -1.41
N ALA A 198 8.29 35.40 -2.23
CA ALA A 198 7.49 34.54 -3.09
C ALA A 198 8.32 33.96 -4.25
N ALA A 199 9.29 34.70 -4.79
CA ALA A 199 10.12 34.26 -5.91
C ALA A 199 11.09 33.10 -5.58
N PRO A 200 11.84 33.09 -4.45
CA PRO A 200 12.64 31.95 -4.03
C PRO A 200 11.81 30.75 -3.57
N ALA A 201 10.64 30.96 -2.96
CA ALA A 201 9.73 29.89 -2.54
C ALA A 201 9.09 29.18 -3.74
N SER A 202 8.74 29.93 -4.79
CA SER A 202 8.27 29.36 -6.06
C SER A 202 9.41 28.73 -6.85
N LEU A 203 10.61 29.31 -6.91
CA LEU A 203 11.79 28.66 -7.50
C LEU A 203 12.23 27.41 -6.72
N GLY A 204 12.06 27.38 -5.40
CA GLY A 204 12.33 26.22 -4.56
C GLY A 204 11.33 25.08 -4.76
N LEU A 205 10.03 25.41 -4.87
CA LEU A 205 8.99 24.44 -5.27
C LEU A 205 9.21 23.96 -6.71
N ILE A 206 9.54 24.86 -7.63
CA ILE A 206 9.80 24.56 -9.05
C ILE A 206 11.08 23.72 -9.19
N ALA A 207 12.15 23.98 -8.45
CA ALA A 207 13.37 23.16 -8.45
C ALA A 207 13.13 21.77 -7.82
N SER A 208 12.21 21.67 -6.84
CA SER A 208 11.74 20.39 -6.29
C SER A 208 10.88 19.61 -7.29
N LEU A 209 10.18 20.32 -8.19
CA LEU A 209 9.41 19.77 -9.31
C LEU A 209 10.27 19.44 -10.56
N LEU A 210 11.49 20.01 -10.66
CA LEU A 210 12.39 19.90 -11.82
C LEU A 210 13.60 18.96 -11.63
N VAL A 211 13.77 18.33 -10.47
CA VAL A 211 14.51 17.05 -10.42
C VAL A 211 13.68 16.08 -11.28
N PRO A 212 14.24 15.40 -12.29
CA PRO A 212 13.46 14.83 -13.40
C PRO A 212 12.45 13.80 -12.89
N THR A 213 11.25 14.29 -12.59
CA THR A 213 10.03 13.52 -12.69
C THR A 213 9.91 13.17 -14.16
N ALA A 214 9.83 11.86 -14.40
CA ALA A 214 9.35 11.21 -15.61
C ALA A 214 9.31 12.08 -16.88
N VAL A 215 10.08 11.66 -17.89
CA VAL A 215 9.72 11.89 -19.29
C VAL A 215 8.20 11.72 -19.40
N PRO A 216 7.42 12.75 -19.78
CA PRO A 216 5.99 12.58 -19.93
C PRO A 216 5.80 11.57 -21.05
N ALA A 217 5.35 10.37 -20.69
CA ALA A 217 4.87 9.43 -21.67
C ALA A 217 3.77 10.15 -22.47
N PRO A 218 3.73 10.02 -23.80
CA PRO A 218 2.60 10.52 -24.58
C PRO A 218 1.31 9.95 -23.98
N PRO A 219 0.19 10.68 -24.00
CA PRO A 219 -1.07 10.20 -23.44
C PRO A 219 -1.38 8.84 -24.07
N ALA A 220 -1.26 7.79 -23.26
CA ALA A 220 -1.61 6.46 -23.68
C ALA A 220 -3.11 6.49 -23.94
N VAL A 221 -3.51 6.32 -25.19
CA VAL A 221 -4.89 6.10 -25.58
C VAL A 221 -5.37 4.91 -24.74
N ALA A 222 -6.31 5.16 -23.82
CA ALA A 222 -6.86 4.14 -22.95
C ALA A 222 -7.46 3.05 -23.86
N ALA A 223 -6.84 1.86 -23.86
CA ALA A 223 -7.44 0.70 -24.48
C ALA A 223 -8.73 0.39 -23.71
N PRO A 224 -9.88 0.17 -24.39
CA PRO A 224 -11.09 -0.30 -23.72
C PRO A 224 -10.78 -1.57 -22.91
N SER A 225 -11.49 -1.78 -21.81
CA SER A 225 -11.29 -2.85 -20.81
C SER A 225 -11.45 -4.30 -21.33
N GLY A 226 -11.41 -4.50 -22.65
CA GLY A 226 -11.43 -5.82 -23.28
C GLY A 226 -10.18 -6.63 -22.94
N GLY A 227 -10.31 -7.54 -21.98
CA GLY A 227 -9.33 -8.59 -21.66
C GLY A 227 -8.51 -8.40 -20.38
N LYS A 228 -8.51 -7.21 -19.77
CA LYS A 228 -7.77 -6.94 -18.52
C LYS A 228 -8.53 -7.47 -17.31
N LYS A 229 -7.96 -8.44 -16.58
CA LYS A 229 -8.63 -9.13 -15.46
C LYS A 229 -8.14 -8.76 -14.06
N VAL A 230 -7.03 -8.03 -13.94
CA VAL A 230 -6.48 -7.71 -12.62
C VAL A 230 -7.35 -6.67 -11.92
N ILE A 231 -7.76 -7.00 -10.70
CA ILE A 231 -8.53 -6.14 -9.80
C ILE A 231 -7.56 -5.54 -8.77
N VAL A 232 -7.74 -4.28 -8.40
CA VAL A 232 -7.15 -3.71 -7.18
C VAL A 232 -8.23 -3.39 -6.18
N GLN A 233 -8.08 -3.80 -4.92
CA GLN A 233 -8.96 -3.37 -3.83
C GLN A 233 -8.38 -2.13 -3.16
N LEU A 234 -8.88 -0.94 -3.53
CA LEU A 234 -8.50 0.33 -2.88
C LEU A 234 -9.30 0.50 -1.58
N PHE A 235 -8.90 -0.26 -0.56
CA PHE A 235 -9.66 -0.41 0.67
C PHE A 235 -9.72 0.88 1.49
N GLU A 236 -10.93 1.33 1.78
CA GLU A 236 -11.27 2.56 2.50
C GLU A 236 -10.84 3.88 1.83
N TRP A 237 -10.41 3.86 0.56
CA TRP A 237 -10.10 5.09 -0.16
C TRP A 237 -11.38 5.92 -0.38
N ASN A 238 -11.25 7.24 -0.26
CA ASN A 238 -12.34 8.15 -0.60
C ASN A 238 -12.51 8.29 -2.12
N TRP A 239 -13.70 8.69 -2.59
CA TRP A 239 -14.02 8.68 -4.03
C TRP A 239 -13.10 9.57 -4.87
N PRO A 240 -12.75 10.81 -4.44
CA PRO A 240 -11.79 11.64 -5.17
C PRO A 240 -10.40 10.98 -5.32
N SER A 241 -9.90 10.30 -4.28
CA SER A 241 -8.63 9.59 -4.35
C SER A 241 -8.68 8.40 -5.30
N VAL A 242 -9.76 7.61 -5.31
CA VAL A 242 -9.94 6.52 -6.29
C VAL A 242 -9.96 7.07 -7.72
N ALA A 243 -10.68 8.16 -7.96
CA ALA A 243 -10.76 8.80 -9.27
C ALA A 243 -9.38 9.22 -9.79
N SER A 244 -8.60 9.90 -8.94
CA SER A 244 -7.22 10.30 -9.23
C SER A 244 -6.30 9.10 -9.48
N GLU A 245 -6.46 8.04 -8.69
CA GLU A 245 -5.66 6.82 -8.81
C GLU A 245 -5.91 6.09 -10.12
N CYS A 246 -7.18 6.05 -10.56
CA CYS A 246 -7.57 5.48 -11.85
C CYS A 246 -6.80 6.10 -13.02
N GLN A 247 -6.69 7.43 -13.05
CA GLN A 247 -5.99 8.17 -14.10
C GLN A 247 -4.47 8.10 -13.97
N SER A 248 -3.94 8.30 -12.77
CA SER A 248 -2.51 8.47 -12.55
C SER A 248 -1.73 7.15 -12.50
N THR A 249 -2.37 6.06 -12.08
CA THR A 249 -1.71 4.77 -11.86
C THR A 249 -2.44 3.62 -12.53
N LEU A 250 -3.72 3.40 -12.20
CA LEU A 250 -4.38 2.11 -12.51
C LEU A 250 -4.54 1.89 -14.01
N GLY A 251 -5.07 2.89 -14.72
CA GLY A 251 -5.19 2.89 -16.18
C GLY A 251 -3.83 2.70 -16.87
N PRO A 252 -2.83 3.57 -16.59
CA PRO A 252 -1.48 3.45 -17.15
C PRO A 252 -0.78 2.11 -16.87
N LYS A 253 -0.96 1.51 -15.68
CA LYS A 253 -0.38 0.20 -15.34
C LYS A 253 -1.19 -0.98 -15.87
N GLY A 254 -2.40 -0.74 -16.35
CA GLY A 254 -3.24 -1.75 -17.00
C GLY A 254 -4.09 -2.57 -16.03
N TYR A 255 -4.41 -2.06 -14.84
CA TYR A 255 -5.45 -2.67 -14.02
C TYR A 255 -6.78 -2.64 -14.79
N GLY A 256 -7.53 -3.74 -14.72
CA GLY A 256 -8.83 -3.86 -15.38
C GLY A 256 -9.96 -3.28 -14.54
N TYR A 257 -9.87 -3.46 -13.23
CA TYR A 257 -10.92 -3.11 -12.29
C TYR A 257 -10.35 -2.48 -11.02
N VAL A 258 -11.12 -1.58 -10.41
CA VAL A 258 -10.97 -1.17 -9.02
C VAL A 258 -12.16 -1.67 -8.22
N GLN A 259 -11.91 -2.40 -7.13
CA GLN A 259 -12.89 -2.68 -6.09
C GLN A 259 -12.85 -1.57 -5.05
N VAL A 260 -13.99 -0.93 -4.83
CA VAL A 260 -14.17 0.11 -3.81
C VAL A 260 -14.90 -0.45 -2.59
N SER A 261 -14.56 0.05 -1.40
CA SER A 261 -15.28 -0.26 -0.15
C SER A 261 -16.77 0.11 -0.21
N PRO A 262 -17.61 -0.41 0.71
CA PRO A 262 -19.05 -0.21 0.67
C PRO A 262 -19.45 1.27 0.55
N PRO A 263 -20.22 1.66 -0.49
CA PRO A 263 -20.55 3.05 -0.75
C PRO A 263 -21.83 3.52 -0.08
N GLN A 264 -22.67 2.59 0.39
CA GLN A 264 -23.91 2.89 1.08
C GLN A 264 -23.67 3.51 2.46
N GLU A 265 -24.71 4.16 2.98
CA GLU A 265 -24.73 4.72 4.32
C GLU A 265 -24.55 3.62 5.36
N HIS A 266 -23.69 3.90 6.33
CA HIS A 266 -23.32 2.95 7.37
C HIS A 266 -23.27 3.61 8.76
N VAL A 267 -23.06 2.79 9.78
CA VAL A 267 -22.92 3.24 11.18
C VAL A 267 -21.76 4.23 11.32
N ARG A 268 -21.93 5.26 12.15
CA ARG A 268 -20.89 6.28 12.40
C ARG A 268 -19.79 5.76 13.33
N GLY A 269 -18.55 6.11 13.02
CA GLY A 269 -17.38 5.81 13.83
C GLY A 269 -16.13 5.71 12.96
N ASN A 270 -15.01 5.30 13.54
CA ASN A 270 -13.74 5.25 12.82
C ASN A 270 -13.36 3.83 12.37
N GLN A 271 -13.79 2.80 13.07
CA GLN A 271 -13.42 1.42 12.79
C GLN A 271 -13.74 1.04 11.33
N TRP A 272 -12.91 0.19 10.73
CA TRP A 272 -13.06 -0.16 9.32
C TRP A 272 -14.34 -0.96 9.07
N TRP A 273 -14.62 -1.92 9.96
CA TRP A 273 -15.77 -2.84 9.86
C TRP A 273 -17.11 -2.12 10.00
N LEU A 274 -17.14 -0.86 10.46
CA LEU A 274 -18.38 -0.08 10.48
C LEU A 274 -18.93 0.18 9.07
N ALA A 275 -18.10 0.18 8.03
CA ALA A 275 -18.56 0.26 6.65
C ALA A 275 -19.38 -0.99 6.22
N TYR A 276 -19.24 -2.09 6.96
CA TYR A 276 -19.96 -3.35 6.78
C TYR A 276 -21.19 -3.44 7.69
N GLN A 277 -21.63 -2.32 8.28
CA GLN A 277 -22.90 -2.23 9.00
C GLN A 277 -23.81 -1.22 8.29
N PRO A 278 -24.57 -1.65 7.27
CA PRO A 278 -25.46 -0.78 6.53
C PRO A 278 -26.53 -0.17 7.44
N VAL A 279 -26.87 1.09 7.15
CA VAL A 279 -27.97 1.82 7.79
C VAL A 279 -29.04 2.20 6.76
N SER A 280 -28.62 2.51 5.54
CA SER A 280 -29.54 2.69 4.42
C SER A 280 -28.80 2.41 3.11
N TYR A 281 -29.53 2.43 2.00
CA TYR A 281 -28.96 2.31 0.66
C TYR A 281 -28.62 3.66 0.02
N ARG A 282 -28.60 4.76 0.79
CA ARG A 282 -28.12 6.06 0.29
C ARG A 282 -26.63 5.95 -0.03
N ILE A 283 -26.24 6.38 -1.23
CA ILE A 283 -24.82 6.42 -1.65
C ILE A 283 -24.13 7.63 -1.03
N GLU A 284 -23.85 7.55 0.26
CA GLU A 284 -23.16 8.59 1.01
C GLU A 284 -22.55 8.00 2.28
N SER A 285 -21.23 8.10 2.40
CA SER A 285 -20.47 7.50 3.50
C SER A 285 -19.28 8.38 3.88
N ARG A 286 -18.46 7.93 4.84
CA ARG A 286 -17.21 8.62 5.19
C ARG A 286 -16.23 8.81 4.02
N LYS A 287 -16.46 8.09 2.91
CA LYS A 287 -15.67 8.12 1.67
C LYS A 287 -16.15 9.19 0.67
N GLY A 288 -17.31 9.81 0.90
CA GLY A 288 -17.81 10.91 0.09
C GLY A 288 -19.28 10.78 -0.30
N THR A 289 -19.76 11.77 -1.03
CA THR A 289 -21.16 11.89 -1.48
C THR A 289 -21.42 11.10 -2.76
N ARG A 290 -22.71 10.90 -3.07
CA ARG A 290 -23.17 10.31 -4.34
C ARG A 290 -22.57 10.96 -5.58
N ALA A 291 -22.50 12.30 -5.59
CA ALA A 291 -21.93 13.04 -6.72
C ALA A 291 -20.43 12.75 -6.90
N GLN A 292 -19.70 12.65 -5.79
CA GLN A 292 -18.28 12.27 -5.82
C GLN A 292 -18.10 10.81 -6.27
N PHE A 293 -19.00 9.90 -5.85
CA PHE A 293 -19.02 8.51 -6.31
C PHE A 293 -19.26 8.42 -7.83
N GLN A 294 -20.28 9.10 -8.36
CA GLN A 294 -20.55 9.16 -9.81
C GLN A 294 -19.35 9.73 -10.59
N SER A 295 -18.75 10.80 -10.07
CA SER A 295 -17.56 11.40 -10.68
C SER A 295 -16.39 10.42 -10.72
N MET A 296 -16.19 9.65 -9.64
CA MET A 296 -15.18 8.60 -9.57
C MET A 296 -15.42 7.50 -10.61
N VAL A 297 -16.65 7.01 -10.74
CA VAL A 297 -17.00 5.99 -11.76
C VAL A 297 -16.68 6.51 -13.17
N ASN A 298 -17.16 7.71 -13.51
CA ASN A 298 -16.92 8.32 -14.82
C ASN A 298 -15.43 8.51 -15.10
N THR A 299 -14.67 8.94 -14.09
CA THR A 299 -13.23 9.18 -14.19
C THR A 299 -12.45 7.88 -14.38
N CYS A 300 -12.82 6.82 -13.67
CA CYS A 300 -12.22 5.50 -13.82
C CYS A 300 -12.50 4.90 -15.21
N HIS A 301 -13.74 5.02 -15.70
CA HIS A 301 -14.10 4.60 -17.05
C HIS A 301 -13.31 5.36 -18.12
N ALA A 302 -13.13 6.67 -17.97
CA ALA A 302 -12.31 7.47 -18.88
C ALA A 302 -10.82 7.03 -18.88
N ALA A 303 -10.34 6.46 -17.78
CA ALA A 303 -9.01 5.85 -17.68
C ALA A 303 -8.95 4.37 -18.14
N GLY A 304 -10.07 3.81 -18.61
CA GLY A 304 -10.17 2.41 -19.03
C GLY A 304 -10.23 1.40 -17.87
N VAL A 305 -10.58 1.86 -16.66
CA VAL A 305 -10.67 1.04 -15.44
C VAL A 305 -12.15 0.89 -15.05
N LYS A 306 -12.62 -0.35 -14.93
CA LYS A 306 -13.97 -0.67 -14.48
C LYS A 306 -14.11 -0.59 -12.96
N VAL A 307 -15.32 -0.40 -12.44
CA VAL A 307 -15.59 -0.25 -11.01
C VAL A 307 -16.40 -1.42 -10.47
N ILE A 308 -15.88 -2.10 -9.45
CA ILE A 308 -16.58 -3.12 -8.66
C ILE A 308 -16.92 -2.50 -7.31
N VAL A 309 -18.16 -2.65 -6.87
CA VAL A 309 -18.61 -2.21 -5.54
C VAL A 309 -18.62 -3.37 -4.57
N ASP A 310 -18.10 -3.15 -3.37
CA ASP A 310 -18.36 -4.02 -2.22
C ASP A 310 -19.82 -3.86 -1.75
N ALA A 311 -20.63 -4.89 -1.97
CA ALA A 311 -22.07 -4.90 -1.73
C ALA A 311 -22.41 -5.73 -0.49
N VAL A 312 -22.75 -5.02 0.59
CA VAL A 312 -23.19 -5.62 1.86
C VAL A 312 -24.70 -5.78 1.83
N ILE A 313 -25.14 -7.01 1.57
CA ILE A 313 -26.55 -7.32 1.28
C ILE A 313 -27.10 -8.50 2.11
N ASN A 314 -26.27 -9.12 2.94
CA ASN A 314 -26.68 -10.17 3.87
C ASN A 314 -27.44 -9.61 5.08
N HIS A 315 -26.91 -8.52 5.65
CA HIS A 315 -27.33 -8.00 6.93
C HIS A 315 -27.41 -6.47 6.93
N MET A 316 -27.93 -5.91 8.01
CA MET A 316 -27.85 -4.48 8.33
C MET A 316 -26.94 -4.24 9.55
N SER A 317 -27.21 -3.27 10.42
CA SER A 317 -26.39 -2.99 11.60
C SER A 317 -26.64 -3.98 12.73
N GLY A 318 -25.61 -4.22 13.55
CA GLY A 318 -25.70 -4.98 14.79
C GLY A 318 -25.67 -4.15 16.06
N GLN A 319 -26.20 -2.92 16.01
CA GLN A 319 -26.27 -2.02 17.16
C GLN A 319 -27.67 -2.08 17.79
N ASP A 320 -27.79 -2.71 18.95
CA ASP A 320 -29.07 -2.93 19.64
C ASP A 320 -29.86 -1.64 19.87
N ASN A 321 -29.19 -0.59 20.35
CA ASN A 321 -29.81 0.69 20.68
C ASN A 321 -30.05 1.59 19.46
N GLY A 322 -29.60 1.16 18.27
CA GLY A 322 -29.70 1.95 17.06
C GLY A 322 -28.91 3.26 17.09
N GLY A 323 -29.25 4.16 16.17
CA GLY A 323 -28.62 5.47 16.08
C GLY A 323 -28.99 6.24 14.81
N THR A 324 -28.08 7.13 14.41
CA THR A 324 -28.17 7.88 13.17
C THR A 324 -26.96 7.55 12.30
N GLY A 325 -27.24 7.05 11.10
CA GLY A 325 -26.23 6.71 10.10
C GLY A 325 -25.47 7.94 9.60
N TRP A 326 -24.42 7.67 8.82
CA TRP A 326 -23.55 8.71 8.28
C TRP A 326 -24.30 9.81 7.50
N ALA A 327 -25.32 9.44 6.73
CA ALA A 327 -26.09 10.34 5.88
C ALA A 327 -27.38 10.87 6.56
N GLY A 328 -27.58 10.56 7.85
CA GLY A 328 -28.68 11.08 8.66
C GLY A 328 -29.89 10.15 8.81
N SER A 329 -29.85 8.92 8.26
CA SER A 329 -30.96 7.99 8.43
C SER A 329 -30.97 7.41 9.85
N SER A 330 -32.14 7.40 10.51
CA SER A 330 -32.31 6.70 11.78
C SER A 330 -32.35 5.19 11.56
N TYR A 331 -31.90 4.43 12.53
CA TYR A 331 -32.04 2.97 12.53
C TYR A 331 -32.06 2.42 13.96
N SER A 332 -32.60 1.22 14.12
CA SER A 332 -32.38 0.32 15.24
C SER A 332 -32.05 -1.07 14.71
N HIS A 333 -31.80 -2.04 15.59
CA HIS A 333 -31.37 -3.38 15.20
C HIS A 333 -32.24 -4.02 14.09
N TYR A 334 -33.56 -3.93 14.20
CA TYR A 334 -34.52 -4.50 13.22
C TYR A 334 -35.48 -3.48 12.59
N ASP A 335 -35.24 -2.17 12.75
CA ASP A 335 -36.08 -1.12 12.15
C ASP A 335 -35.22 -0.10 11.42
N TYR A 336 -35.40 -0.04 10.11
CA TYR A 336 -34.71 0.85 9.17
C TYR A 336 -35.78 1.60 8.38
N PRO A 337 -36.29 2.73 8.91
CA PRO A 337 -37.49 3.40 8.41
C PRO A 337 -37.49 3.62 6.91
N GLY A 338 -38.56 3.16 6.25
CA GLY A 338 -38.74 3.23 4.80
C GLY A 338 -38.06 2.13 3.98
N ILE A 339 -37.28 1.24 4.63
CA ILE A 339 -36.56 0.15 3.98
C ILE A 339 -36.97 -1.20 4.56
N TYR A 340 -36.65 -1.48 5.82
CA TYR A 340 -36.88 -2.76 6.47
C TYR A 340 -37.46 -2.61 7.87
N GLN A 341 -38.27 -3.58 8.27
CA GLN A 341 -38.83 -3.72 9.61
C GLN A 341 -38.61 -5.14 10.13
N THR A 342 -39.01 -5.42 11.37
CA THR A 342 -38.77 -6.69 12.05
C THR A 342 -39.15 -7.93 11.23
N GLN A 343 -40.21 -7.88 10.43
CA GLN A 343 -40.62 -9.00 9.59
C GLN A 343 -39.63 -9.35 8.46
N ASP A 344 -38.79 -8.40 8.05
CA ASP A 344 -37.83 -8.52 6.93
C ASP A 344 -36.49 -9.14 7.36
N PHE A 345 -36.32 -9.40 8.66
CA PHE A 345 -35.13 -10.04 9.24
C PHE A 345 -35.44 -11.43 9.75
N HIS A 346 -34.46 -12.32 9.71
CA HIS A 346 -34.54 -13.60 10.39
C HIS A 346 -34.55 -13.41 11.90
N HIS A 347 -35.26 -14.31 12.58
CA HIS A 347 -35.30 -14.45 14.04
C HIS A 347 -35.13 -15.94 14.30
N CYS A 348 -33.89 -16.42 14.26
CA CYS A 348 -33.65 -17.86 14.12
C CYS A 348 -34.04 -18.68 15.36
N GLY A 349 -34.25 -18.01 16.50
CA GLY A 349 -34.67 -18.58 17.77
C GLY A 349 -33.60 -19.42 18.45
N ARG A 350 -32.32 -19.18 18.15
CA ARG A 350 -31.20 -20.00 18.62
C ARG A 350 -30.22 -19.18 19.46
N ASN A 351 -29.45 -19.89 20.29
CA ASN A 351 -28.31 -19.37 21.04
C ASN A 351 -28.59 -18.17 21.97
N GLY A 352 -29.87 -17.82 22.20
CA GLY A 352 -30.30 -16.77 23.12
C GLY A 352 -30.28 -15.34 22.55
N GLY A 353 -29.68 -15.14 21.37
CA GLY A 353 -29.57 -13.84 20.71
C GLY A 353 -29.56 -13.94 19.19
N ASP A 354 -30.07 -15.04 18.64
CA ASP A 354 -30.10 -15.34 17.21
C ASP A 354 -28.74 -15.37 16.51
N ASP A 355 -27.64 -15.37 17.25
CA ASP A 355 -26.27 -15.43 16.72
C ASP A 355 -25.88 -16.81 16.17
N ILE A 356 -25.01 -16.82 15.16
CA ILE A 356 -24.31 -18.02 14.70
C ILE A 356 -23.27 -18.46 15.75
N ALA A 357 -23.42 -19.67 16.26
CA ALA A 357 -22.48 -20.34 17.16
C ALA A 357 -21.91 -21.65 16.55
N ASN A 358 -22.64 -22.31 15.64
CA ASN A 358 -22.27 -23.60 15.06
C ASN A 358 -22.20 -23.56 13.53
N TYR A 359 -20.98 -23.42 13.00
CA TYR A 359 -20.72 -23.45 11.56
C TYR A 359 -20.94 -24.82 10.89
N ASN A 360 -21.21 -25.89 11.65
CA ASN A 360 -21.61 -27.18 11.08
C ASN A 360 -23.13 -27.30 10.84
N ASP A 361 -23.92 -26.29 11.25
CA ASP A 361 -25.35 -26.23 10.95
C ASP A 361 -25.62 -25.21 9.85
N ARG A 362 -26.05 -25.69 8.67
CA ARG A 362 -26.36 -24.84 7.52
C ARG A 362 -27.46 -23.82 7.83
N TYR A 363 -28.49 -24.24 8.56
CA TYR A 363 -29.60 -23.36 8.88
C TYR A 363 -29.11 -22.19 9.72
N GLU A 364 -28.27 -22.47 10.71
CA GLU A 364 -27.65 -21.44 11.54
C GLU A 364 -26.80 -20.50 10.72
N VAL A 365 -25.88 -21.02 9.91
CA VAL A 365 -24.97 -20.22 9.05
C VAL A 365 -25.72 -19.26 8.13
N GLN A 366 -26.94 -19.60 7.69
CA GLN A 366 -27.69 -18.86 6.66
C GLN A 366 -28.96 -18.14 7.14
N ASN A 367 -29.34 -18.29 8.41
CA ASN A 367 -30.58 -17.70 8.95
C ASN A 367 -30.39 -17.10 10.35
N CYS A 368 -29.23 -17.25 10.98
CA CYS A 368 -28.89 -16.61 12.25
C CYS A 368 -27.93 -15.42 11.98
N GLU A 369 -27.84 -14.51 12.93
CA GLU A 369 -27.04 -13.30 12.87
C GLU A 369 -25.53 -13.61 12.88
N LEU A 370 -24.82 -13.03 11.92
CA LEU A 370 -23.36 -13.06 11.90
C LEU A 370 -22.86 -12.00 12.88
N VAL A 371 -22.42 -12.41 14.07
CA VAL A 371 -21.86 -11.49 15.12
C VAL A 371 -22.79 -10.31 15.44
N ASN A 372 -24.05 -10.61 15.75
CA ASN A 372 -25.14 -9.69 16.06
C ASN A 372 -25.56 -8.81 14.88
N LEU A 373 -25.16 -9.10 13.64
CA LEU A 373 -25.59 -8.33 12.48
C LEU A 373 -26.99 -8.78 12.06
N SER A 374 -27.96 -7.87 12.14
CA SER A 374 -29.36 -8.12 11.80
C SER A 374 -29.52 -8.74 10.40
N ASP A 375 -29.87 -10.03 10.38
CA ASP A 375 -29.79 -10.90 9.20
C ASP A 375 -31.04 -10.78 8.32
N LEU A 376 -30.88 -10.37 7.06
CA LEU A 376 -32.00 -10.13 6.14
C LEU A 376 -32.59 -11.46 5.65
N LYS A 377 -33.92 -11.54 5.59
CA LYS A 377 -34.67 -12.65 4.95
C LYS A 377 -34.53 -12.64 3.45
N THR A 378 -33.38 -13.04 2.93
CA THR A 378 -33.07 -12.98 1.49
C THR A 378 -33.93 -13.91 0.62
N GLU A 379 -34.73 -14.79 1.21
CA GLU A 379 -35.76 -15.58 0.54
C GLU A 379 -37.04 -14.77 0.22
N SER A 380 -37.28 -13.66 0.93
CA SER A 380 -38.43 -12.77 0.74
C SER A 380 -38.32 -11.96 -0.56
N ASP A 381 -39.39 -11.93 -1.37
CA ASP A 381 -39.41 -11.14 -2.60
C ASP A 381 -39.28 -9.63 -2.32
N TYR A 382 -39.82 -9.15 -1.20
CA TYR A 382 -39.68 -7.76 -0.78
C TYR A 382 -38.21 -7.39 -0.54
N VAL A 383 -37.50 -8.20 0.26
CA VAL A 383 -36.08 -8.01 0.57
C VAL A 383 -35.22 -8.10 -0.69
N ARG A 384 -35.43 -9.14 -1.52
CA ARG A 384 -34.73 -9.27 -2.81
C ARG A 384 -34.95 -8.07 -3.72
N THR A 385 -36.16 -7.54 -3.76
CA THR A 385 -36.50 -6.38 -4.59
C THR A 385 -35.86 -5.09 -4.06
N LYS A 386 -35.78 -4.90 -2.73
CA LYS A 386 -35.06 -3.78 -2.12
C LYS A 386 -33.56 -3.85 -2.39
N ILE A 387 -32.95 -5.01 -2.18
CA ILE A 387 -31.53 -5.24 -2.52
C ILE A 387 -31.29 -4.99 -4.01
N ALA A 388 -32.09 -5.58 -4.89
CA ALA A 388 -31.93 -5.38 -6.33
C ALA A 388 -32.13 -3.91 -6.75
N SER A 389 -33.01 -3.16 -6.09
CA SER A 389 -33.19 -1.73 -6.33
C SER A 389 -31.92 -0.94 -5.97
N TYR A 390 -31.28 -1.25 -4.84
CA TYR A 390 -29.99 -0.67 -4.46
C TYR A 390 -28.88 -1.00 -5.47
N LEU A 391 -28.77 -2.28 -5.86
CA LEU A 391 -27.78 -2.69 -6.85
C LEU A 391 -28.04 -2.05 -8.22
N ASN A 392 -29.30 -1.93 -8.64
CA ASN A 392 -29.68 -1.24 -9.87
C ASN A 392 -29.40 0.25 -9.83
N ASP A 393 -29.54 0.88 -8.66
CA ASP A 393 -29.14 2.26 -8.46
C ASP A 393 -27.63 2.44 -8.72
N LEU A 394 -26.79 1.56 -8.16
CA LEU A 394 -25.35 1.53 -8.44
C LEU A 394 -25.04 1.26 -9.93
N LEU A 395 -25.76 0.33 -10.57
CA LEU A 395 -25.60 0.06 -12.01
C LEU A 395 -25.95 1.29 -12.86
N SER A 396 -26.94 2.08 -12.45
CA SER A 396 -27.33 3.34 -13.10
C SER A 396 -26.25 4.41 -12.99
N LEU A 397 -25.44 4.36 -11.93
CA LEU A 397 -24.27 5.21 -11.75
C LEU A 397 -23.04 4.73 -12.55
N GLY A 398 -23.14 3.60 -13.27
CA GLY A 398 -22.08 3.05 -14.12
C GLY A 398 -21.24 1.94 -13.49
N VAL A 399 -21.58 1.44 -12.29
CA VAL A 399 -20.83 0.33 -11.66
C VAL A 399 -20.82 -0.92 -12.55
N ASP A 400 -19.67 -1.57 -12.72
CA ASP A 400 -19.51 -2.72 -13.63
C ASP A 400 -19.77 -4.07 -12.96
N GLY A 401 -19.71 -4.13 -11.63
CA GLY A 401 -19.85 -5.37 -10.89
C GLY A 401 -19.89 -5.21 -9.39
N PHE A 402 -20.05 -6.34 -8.70
CA PHE A 402 -20.20 -6.40 -7.25
C PHE A 402 -19.32 -7.49 -6.65
N ARG A 403 -18.62 -7.13 -5.57
CA ARG A 403 -18.12 -8.08 -4.58
C ARG A 403 -19.23 -8.26 -3.55
N MET A 404 -19.86 -9.42 -3.54
CA MET A 404 -20.95 -9.74 -2.62
C MET A 404 -20.37 -10.17 -1.28
N ASP A 405 -20.51 -9.30 -0.28
CA ASP A 405 -20.11 -9.55 1.10
C ASP A 405 -20.86 -10.73 1.71
N ALA A 406 -20.20 -11.48 2.61
CA ALA A 406 -20.82 -12.49 3.45
C ALA A 406 -21.70 -13.51 2.67
N SER A 407 -21.36 -13.83 1.42
CA SER A 407 -22.21 -14.65 0.55
C SER A 407 -22.47 -16.05 1.10
N LYS A 408 -21.56 -16.59 1.93
CA LYS A 408 -21.77 -17.84 2.66
C LYS A 408 -23.03 -17.84 3.54
N HIS A 409 -23.38 -16.67 4.06
CA HIS A 409 -24.49 -16.46 4.98
C HIS A 409 -25.82 -16.22 4.24
N MET A 410 -25.81 -16.17 2.90
CA MET A 410 -27.02 -16.20 2.09
C MET A 410 -27.10 -17.52 1.29
N PRO A 411 -28.27 -18.14 1.14
CA PRO A 411 -28.44 -19.25 0.20
C PRO A 411 -28.04 -18.85 -1.23
N ALA A 412 -27.30 -19.72 -1.93
CA ALA A 412 -26.86 -19.45 -3.30
C ALA A 412 -28.03 -19.17 -4.27
N ALA A 413 -29.19 -19.79 -4.03
CA ALA A 413 -30.42 -19.55 -4.80
C ALA A 413 -30.98 -18.14 -4.58
N ASP A 414 -30.81 -17.56 -3.40
CA ASP A 414 -31.31 -16.21 -3.09
C ASP A 414 -30.45 -15.15 -3.77
N ILE A 415 -29.12 -15.34 -3.76
CA ILE A 415 -28.20 -14.54 -4.58
C ILE A 415 -28.56 -14.65 -6.07
N ALA A 416 -28.89 -15.85 -6.56
CA ALA A 416 -29.32 -16.04 -7.95
C ALA A 416 -30.63 -15.28 -8.25
N ALA A 417 -31.59 -15.30 -7.34
CA ALA A 417 -32.85 -14.59 -7.47
C ALA A 417 -32.67 -13.06 -7.45
N ILE A 418 -31.79 -12.53 -6.59
CA ILE A 418 -31.42 -11.11 -6.57
C ILE A 418 -30.77 -10.72 -7.90
N ARG A 419 -29.82 -11.53 -8.40
CA ARG A 419 -29.18 -11.31 -9.70
C ARG A 419 -30.18 -11.29 -10.86
N GLY A 420 -31.21 -12.14 -10.81
CA GLY A 420 -32.29 -12.17 -11.80
C GLY A 420 -33.12 -10.88 -11.87
N LYS A 421 -33.04 -10.03 -10.84
CA LYS A 421 -33.73 -8.72 -10.78
C LYS A 421 -32.84 -7.54 -11.18
N LEU A 422 -31.59 -7.77 -11.59
CA LEU A 422 -30.70 -6.70 -12.06
C LEU A 422 -31.11 -6.21 -13.45
N SER A 423 -31.02 -4.90 -13.64
CA SER A 423 -31.33 -4.17 -14.87
C SER A 423 -30.41 -4.51 -16.04
N ARG A 424 -29.21 -5.02 -15.72
CA ARG A 424 -28.26 -5.57 -16.69
C ARG A 424 -27.31 -6.55 -16.01
N SER A 425 -26.60 -7.32 -16.82
CA SER A 425 -25.50 -8.14 -16.35
C SER A 425 -24.40 -7.27 -15.71
N ALA A 426 -23.80 -7.81 -14.65
CA ALA A 426 -22.69 -7.23 -13.92
C ALA A 426 -21.68 -8.34 -13.61
N TYR A 427 -20.40 -7.99 -13.47
CA TYR A 427 -19.41 -8.91 -12.92
C TYR A 427 -19.75 -9.21 -11.45
N ILE A 428 -19.66 -10.47 -11.03
CA ILE A 428 -19.99 -10.89 -9.67
C ILE A 428 -18.83 -11.70 -9.12
N VAL A 429 -18.36 -11.32 -7.94
CA VAL A 429 -17.47 -12.13 -7.12
C VAL A 429 -18.08 -12.27 -5.73
N GLN A 430 -18.10 -13.48 -5.19
CA GLN A 430 -18.80 -13.81 -3.94
C GLN A 430 -17.81 -14.17 -2.84
N GLU A 431 -17.99 -13.61 -1.66
CA GLU A 431 -17.25 -14.03 -0.47
C GLU A 431 -17.87 -15.28 0.14
N VAL A 432 -17.27 -16.43 -0.13
CA VAL A 432 -17.64 -17.70 0.51
C VAL A 432 -16.39 -18.31 1.14
N ILE A 433 -16.21 -18.08 2.44
CA ILE A 433 -15.03 -18.58 3.14
C ILE A 433 -15.17 -20.09 3.32
N TYR A 434 -14.28 -20.83 2.66
CA TYR A 434 -14.18 -22.29 2.80
C TYR A 434 -13.90 -22.69 4.26
N GLY A 435 -14.73 -23.59 4.79
CA GLY A 435 -14.51 -24.29 6.04
C GLY A 435 -14.45 -25.80 5.79
N ALA A 436 -13.42 -26.45 6.32
CA ALA A 436 -13.28 -27.90 6.21
C ALA A 436 -14.38 -28.60 7.02
N GLY A 437 -15.18 -29.45 6.35
CA GLY A 437 -16.28 -30.18 6.98
C GLY A 437 -17.57 -29.37 7.17
N GLU A 438 -17.55 -28.07 6.89
CA GLU A 438 -18.74 -27.23 7.00
C GLU A 438 -19.74 -27.53 5.88
N PRO A 439 -21.06 -27.39 6.12
CA PRO A 439 -22.08 -27.80 5.15
C PRO A 439 -22.24 -26.81 3.99
N VAL A 440 -21.80 -25.55 4.13
CA VAL A 440 -21.86 -24.51 3.08
C VAL A 440 -20.52 -24.41 2.38
N GLN A 441 -20.48 -24.71 1.09
CA GLN A 441 -19.27 -24.86 0.30
C GLN A 441 -19.18 -23.83 -0.84
N PRO A 442 -17.99 -23.28 -1.16
CA PRO A 442 -17.80 -22.33 -2.27
C PRO A 442 -18.31 -22.82 -3.63
N THR A 443 -18.27 -24.13 -3.88
CA THR A 443 -18.70 -24.74 -5.15
C THR A 443 -20.17 -24.47 -5.46
N GLU A 444 -21.02 -24.34 -4.45
CA GLU A 444 -22.46 -24.06 -4.58
C GLU A 444 -22.74 -22.70 -5.24
N TYR A 445 -21.79 -21.76 -5.14
CA TYR A 445 -21.95 -20.37 -5.58
C TYR A 445 -21.36 -20.10 -6.98
N THR A 446 -20.68 -21.08 -7.58
CA THR A 446 -20.00 -20.94 -8.89
C THR A 446 -20.96 -20.75 -10.08
N GLY A 447 -22.25 -21.01 -9.89
CA GLY A 447 -23.32 -20.66 -10.84
C GLY A 447 -23.65 -19.17 -10.87
N ASN A 448 -23.31 -18.44 -9.81
CA ASN A 448 -23.61 -17.01 -9.68
C ASN A 448 -22.51 -16.06 -10.19
N GLY A 449 -21.30 -16.57 -10.36
CA GLY A 449 -20.15 -15.76 -10.75
C GLY A 449 -18.87 -16.35 -10.20
N ASP A 450 -17.85 -15.51 -10.09
CA ASP A 450 -16.62 -15.89 -9.41
C ASP A 450 -16.87 -16.02 -7.91
N VAL A 451 -16.04 -16.82 -7.25
CA VAL A 451 -16.05 -16.99 -5.79
C VAL A 451 -14.63 -16.78 -5.28
N HIS A 452 -14.49 -16.08 -4.17
CA HIS A 452 -13.19 -15.87 -3.53
C HIS A 452 -12.60 -17.20 -3.05
N GLU A 453 -11.42 -17.55 -3.58
CA GLU A 453 -10.68 -18.74 -3.16
C GLU A 453 -9.75 -18.38 -1.99
N PHE A 454 -10.31 -18.34 -0.78
CA PHE A 454 -9.57 -17.99 0.44
C PHE A 454 -8.39 -18.93 0.76
N ARG A 455 -8.41 -20.16 0.24
CA ARG A 455 -7.30 -21.11 0.44
C ARG A 455 -6.05 -20.66 -0.33
N TYR A 456 -6.20 -19.94 -1.44
CA TYR A 456 -5.09 -19.49 -2.28
C TYR A 456 -4.05 -18.70 -1.49
N GLY A 457 -4.45 -17.64 -0.79
CA GLY A 457 -3.53 -16.81 -0.01
C GLY A 457 -2.91 -17.56 1.18
N LYS A 458 -3.68 -18.42 1.85
CA LYS A 458 -3.21 -19.24 2.98
C LYS A 458 -2.17 -20.28 2.54
N ASP A 459 -2.43 -20.97 1.43
CA ASP A 459 -1.51 -21.95 0.85
C ASP A 459 -0.24 -21.29 0.34
N LEU A 460 -0.36 -20.13 -0.33
CA LEU A 460 0.80 -19.37 -0.78
C LEU A 460 1.66 -18.90 0.40
N ALA A 461 1.04 -18.41 1.47
CA ALA A 461 1.75 -18.02 2.68
C ALA A 461 2.45 -19.19 3.35
N ARG A 462 1.80 -20.37 3.42
CA ARG A 462 2.42 -21.61 3.91
C ARG A 462 3.64 -21.99 3.08
N VAL A 463 3.54 -21.91 1.74
CA VAL A 463 4.64 -22.23 0.83
C VAL A 463 5.84 -21.30 1.02
N PHE A 464 5.63 -19.99 1.01
CA PHE A 464 6.71 -19.00 1.17
C PHE A 464 7.31 -18.95 2.58
N ARG A 465 6.56 -19.33 3.63
CA ARG A 465 7.07 -19.26 5.02
C ARG A 465 7.71 -20.54 5.52
N SER A 466 7.22 -21.70 5.07
CA SER A 466 7.50 -22.96 5.77
C SER A 466 7.66 -24.17 4.86
N GLU A 467 7.34 -24.06 3.57
CA GLU A 467 7.52 -25.16 2.62
C GLU A 467 8.46 -24.75 1.49
N ARG A 468 8.15 -25.15 0.25
CA ARG A 468 9.04 -25.03 -0.90
C ARG A 468 8.30 -24.50 -2.11
N LEU A 469 8.85 -23.48 -2.78
CA LEU A 469 8.26 -22.94 -4.01
C LEU A 469 8.07 -24.03 -5.09
N ALA A 470 8.92 -25.06 -5.11
CA ALA A 470 8.80 -26.21 -6.00
C ALA A 470 7.41 -26.90 -5.96
N TYR A 471 6.69 -26.82 -4.85
CA TYR A 471 5.35 -27.41 -4.72
C TYR A 471 4.29 -26.69 -5.56
N LEU A 472 4.55 -25.45 -6.00
CA LEU A 472 3.59 -24.65 -6.76
C LEU A 472 3.38 -25.13 -8.22
N ARG A 473 4.06 -26.20 -8.67
CA ARG A 473 4.02 -26.71 -10.05
C ARG A 473 2.61 -26.99 -10.58
N ASN A 474 1.67 -27.36 -9.72
CA ASN A 474 0.27 -27.63 -10.03
C ASN A 474 -0.71 -26.81 -9.17
N PHE A 475 -0.28 -25.62 -8.70
CA PHE A 475 -1.05 -24.77 -7.81
C PHE A 475 -2.39 -24.32 -8.40
N GLY A 476 -3.45 -24.31 -7.60
CA GLY A 476 -4.83 -24.08 -8.05
C GLY A 476 -5.67 -25.35 -8.00
N GLU A 477 -6.35 -25.72 -9.08
CA GLU A 477 -7.24 -26.90 -9.13
C GLU A 477 -6.57 -28.19 -8.65
N GLY A 478 -5.28 -28.39 -8.95
CA GLY A 478 -4.52 -29.56 -8.51
C GLY A 478 -4.36 -29.69 -6.99
N TRP A 479 -4.66 -28.62 -6.25
CA TRP A 479 -4.66 -28.56 -4.78
C TRP A 479 -6.09 -28.61 -4.21
N GLY A 480 -7.09 -28.92 -5.04
CA GLY A 480 -8.50 -28.94 -4.64
C GLY A 480 -9.14 -27.54 -4.53
N HIS A 481 -8.48 -26.51 -5.08
CA HIS A 481 -9.09 -25.20 -5.23
C HIS A 481 -10.26 -25.24 -6.24
N LEU A 482 -11.06 -24.18 -6.31
CA LEU A 482 -12.13 -24.02 -7.28
C LEU A 482 -11.64 -24.20 -8.74
N PRO A 483 -12.54 -24.51 -9.69
CA PRO A 483 -12.21 -24.47 -11.11
C PRO A 483 -11.63 -23.10 -11.50
N THR A 484 -10.62 -23.09 -12.35
CA THR A 484 -9.79 -21.91 -12.65
C THR A 484 -10.58 -20.73 -13.20
N GLY A 485 -11.65 -20.99 -13.95
CA GLY A 485 -12.55 -19.98 -14.49
C GLY A 485 -13.69 -19.56 -13.55
N LYS A 486 -13.63 -19.96 -12.28
CA LYS A 486 -14.66 -19.71 -11.25
C LYS A 486 -14.11 -19.08 -9.97
N GLY A 487 -12.79 -18.94 -9.86
CA GLY A 487 -12.11 -18.42 -8.68
C GLY A 487 -11.59 -17.00 -8.88
N SER A 488 -11.86 -16.12 -7.91
CA SER A 488 -11.11 -14.88 -7.71
C SER A 488 -10.07 -15.12 -6.60
N VAL A 489 -8.82 -14.72 -6.84
CA VAL A 489 -7.67 -15.04 -5.99
C VAL A 489 -6.97 -13.79 -5.49
N PHE A 490 -6.36 -13.88 -4.32
CA PHE A 490 -5.62 -12.81 -3.68
C PHE A 490 -4.57 -13.41 -2.74
N VAL A 491 -3.48 -12.67 -2.51
CA VAL A 491 -2.48 -13.05 -1.49
C VAL A 491 -3.05 -12.80 -0.09
N ASP A 492 -3.72 -11.67 0.09
CA ASP A 492 -4.50 -11.26 1.24
C ASP A 492 -5.69 -10.40 0.80
N ASN A 493 -6.70 -10.30 1.65
CA ASN A 493 -7.75 -9.29 1.53
C ASN A 493 -7.76 -8.38 2.79
N HIS A 494 -8.74 -7.48 2.83
CA HIS A 494 -8.91 -6.56 3.96
C HIS A 494 -9.18 -7.27 5.31
N ASP A 495 -9.82 -8.43 5.36
CA ASP A 495 -10.01 -9.20 6.61
C ASP A 495 -8.76 -9.97 7.01
N THR A 496 -8.27 -10.84 6.13
CA THR A 496 -7.22 -11.82 6.44
C THR A 496 -5.91 -11.17 6.83
N GLN A 497 -5.63 -9.96 6.33
CA GLN A 497 -4.41 -9.22 6.70
C GLN A 497 -4.40 -8.75 8.17
N ARG A 498 -5.57 -8.78 8.83
CA ARG A 498 -5.77 -8.45 10.25
C ARG A 498 -5.76 -9.69 11.14
N ASP A 499 -5.85 -10.88 10.57
CA ASP A 499 -5.73 -12.14 11.29
C ASP A 499 -4.26 -12.47 11.58
N SER A 500 -4.00 -13.09 12.72
CA SER A 500 -2.65 -13.49 13.12
C SER A 500 -2.16 -14.69 12.29
N GLY A 501 -1.09 -14.47 11.50
CA GLY A 501 -0.27 -15.53 10.91
C GLY A 501 -0.87 -16.30 9.72
N GLY A 502 -2.09 -15.94 9.26
CA GLY A 502 -2.81 -16.71 8.24
C GLY A 502 -2.36 -16.49 6.78
N VAL A 503 -1.94 -15.27 6.43
CA VAL A 503 -1.57 -14.88 5.06
C VAL A 503 -0.31 -14.01 5.05
N LEU A 504 0.29 -13.80 3.88
CA LEU A 504 1.31 -12.76 3.66
C LEU A 504 0.61 -11.42 3.47
N THR A 505 1.20 -10.34 3.97
CA THR A 505 0.66 -8.97 3.90
C THR A 505 1.76 -7.98 3.51
N TYR A 506 1.43 -6.71 3.34
CA TYR A 506 2.44 -5.65 3.15
C TYR A 506 3.56 -5.64 4.22
N ARG A 507 3.31 -6.19 5.42
CA ARG A 507 4.30 -6.30 6.50
C ARG A 507 5.41 -7.30 6.19
N ASP A 508 5.17 -8.27 5.30
CA ASP A 508 6.15 -9.26 4.84
C ASP A 508 7.05 -8.70 3.69
N ARG A 509 6.81 -7.46 3.25
CA ARG A 509 7.67 -6.69 2.32
C ARG A 509 8.03 -7.46 1.05
N GLY A 510 9.30 -7.82 0.86
CA GLY A 510 9.80 -8.46 -0.36
C GLY A 510 9.12 -9.78 -0.66
N ILE A 511 8.88 -10.61 0.37
CA ILE A 511 8.20 -11.90 0.22
C ILE A 511 6.76 -11.68 -0.30
N TYR A 512 6.06 -10.66 0.21
CA TYR A 512 4.73 -10.30 -0.27
C TYR A 512 4.75 -9.83 -1.74
N ALA A 513 5.78 -9.09 -2.14
CA ALA A 513 5.96 -8.68 -3.54
C ALA A 513 6.21 -9.88 -4.46
N LEU A 514 7.02 -10.85 -4.03
CA LEU A 514 7.28 -12.09 -4.78
C LEU A 514 6.03 -12.98 -4.88
N ALA A 515 5.26 -13.09 -3.81
CA ALA A 515 3.98 -13.82 -3.80
C ALA A 515 2.97 -13.20 -4.78
N ASN A 516 2.87 -11.86 -4.82
CA ASN A 516 2.05 -11.17 -5.81
C ASN A 516 2.59 -11.32 -7.23
N ALA A 517 3.91 -11.29 -7.44
CA ALA A 517 4.51 -11.54 -8.74
C ALA A 517 4.18 -12.96 -9.26
N PHE A 518 4.25 -13.96 -8.38
CA PHE A 518 3.81 -15.32 -8.72
C PHE A 518 2.32 -15.36 -9.06
N MET A 519 1.45 -14.78 -8.24
CA MET A 519 0.00 -14.73 -8.50
C MET A 519 -0.34 -14.07 -9.84
N LEU A 520 0.33 -12.98 -10.18
CA LEU A 520 0.11 -12.26 -11.44
C LEU A 520 0.70 -13.01 -12.65
N ALA A 521 1.75 -13.80 -12.46
CA ALA A 521 2.31 -14.64 -13.51
C ALA A 521 1.54 -15.96 -13.72
N TRP A 522 0.96 -16.53 -12.67
CA TRP A 522 0.24 -17.80 -12.70
C TRP A 522 -1.13 -17.64 -13.39
N PRO A 523 -1.57 -18.57 -14.26
CA PRO A 523 -2.80 -18.38 -15.05
C PRO A 523 -4.10 -18.66 -14.28
N TYR A 524 -4.04 -18.95 -12.98
CA TYR A 524 -5.20 -19.38 -12.21
C TYR A 524 -6.05 -18.20 -11.73
N GLY A 525 -7.36 -18.24 -12.00
CA GLY A 525 -8.34 -17.29 -11.46
C GLY A 525 -8.22 -15.84 -11.95
N SER A 526 -9.06 -15.01 -11.36
CA SER A 526 -9.09 -13.55 -11.49
C SER A 526 -8.30 -12.92 -10.31
N PRO A 527 -7.10 -12.35 -10.53
CA PRO A 527 -6.27 -11.87 -9.42
C PRO A 527 -6.73 -10.50 -8.90
N THR A 528 -6.83 -10.40 -7.57
CA THR A 528 -7.09 -9.17 -6.82
C THR A 528 -5.87 -8.79 -6.00
N VAL A 529 -5.35 -7.59 -6.24
CA VAL A 529 -4.25 -6.98 -5.47
C VAL A 529 -4.84 -6.11 -4.36
N MET A 530 -4.48 -6.38 -3.12
CA MET A 530 -4.86 -5.54 -1.98
C MET A 530 -4.10 -4.19 -2.03
N SER A 531 -4.77 -3.10 -1.67
CA SER A 531 -4.13 -1.81 -1.39
C SER A 531 -4.59 -1.31 -0.02
N SER A 532 -3.70 -1.38 0.96
CA SER A 532 -3.99 -1.20 2.38
C SER A 532 -3.67 0.21 2.88
N TYR A 533 -4.09 0.47 4.11
CA TYR A 533 -3.54 1.52 4.96
C TYR A 533 -2.78 0.91 6.13
N THR A 534 -1.86 1.67 6.73
CA THR A 534 -1.08 1.22 7.89
C THR A 534 -1.98 1.15 9.12
N PHE A 535 -1.95 0.03 9.85
CA PHE A 535 -2.75 -0.16 11.06
C PHE A 535 -1.98 -0.86 12.17
N SER A 536 -2.32 -0.54 13.42
CA SER A 536 -1.69 -1.06 14.64
C SER A 536 -2.50 -2.14 15.37
N ASN A 537 -3.81 -2.23 15.10
CA ASN A 537 -4.70 -3.24 15.69
C ASN A 537 -5.81 -3.64 14.70
N ARG A 538 -6.48 -4.76 14.99
CA ARG A 538 -7.50 -5.37 14.13
C ARG A 538 -8.62 -4.40 13.71
N ASP A 539 -9.05 -3.51 14.61
CA ASP A 539 -10.23 -2.67 14.42
C ASP A 539 -9.91 -1.27 13.89
N ALA A 540 -8.62 -0.92 13.80
CA ALA A 540 -8.18 0.42 13.42
C ALA A 540 -8.79 0.86 12.09
N GLY A 541 -9.36 2.06 12.10
CA GLY A 541 -9.90 2.75 10.94
C GLY A 541 -8.84 3.26 9.96
N PRO A 542 -9.28 3.70 8.75
CA PRO A 542 -8.40 4.38 7.82
C PRO A 542 -7.94 5.76 8.37
N PRO A 543 -6.90 6.36 7.80
CA PRO A 543 -6.56 7.76 8.05
C PRO A 543 -7.79 8.67 7.84
N SER A 544 -8.23 9.33 8.93
CA SER A 544 -9.49 10.09 8.97
C SER A 544 -9.30 11.43 9.69
N ASP A 545 -10.18 12.40 9.40
CA ASP A 545 -10.25 13.67 10.13
C ASP A 545 -10.92 13.54 11.51
N GLY A 546 -11.05 14.64 12.24
CA GLY A 546 -11.69 14.67 13.57
C GLY A 546 -13.18 14.29 13.57
N ALA A 547 -13.83 14.23 12.41
CA ALA A 547 -15.21 13.79 12.23
C ALA A 547 -15.31 12.36 11.68
N ASN A 548 -14.20 11.61 11.64
CA ASN A 548 -14.07 10.27 11.06
C ASN A 548 -14.34 10.21 9.54
N LYS A 549 -14.22 11.33 8.83
CA LYS A 549 -14.26 11.33 7.36
C LYS A 549 -12.90 10.86 6.84
N THR A 550 -12.90 9.95 5.87
CA THR A 550 -11.66 9.42 5.29
C THR A 550 -10.89 10.53 4.57
N LEU A 551 -9.63 10.71 4.96
CA LEU A 551 -8.72 11.66 4.32
C LEU A 551 -8.34 11.22 2.90
N ASN A 552 -7.89 12.16 2.08
CA ASN A 552 -7.35 11.85 0.77
C ASN A 552 -6.14 10.90 0.90
N ALA A 553 -6.14 9.85 0.10
CA ALA A 553 -5.05 8.89 0.06
C ALA A 553 -3.77 9.56 -0.46
N THR A 554 -2.72 9.48 0.35
CA THR A 554 -1.35 9.86 -0.02
C THR A 554 -0.46 8.67 0.28
N CYS A 555 -0.03 8.00 -0.79
CA CYS A 555 0.78 6.79 -0.66
C CYS A 555 2.04 7.03 0.18
N TYR A 556 2.35 6.04 1.02
CA TYR A 556 3.46 6.03 1.97
C TYR A 556 3.34 7.07 3.11
N SER A 557 2.16 7.67 3.27
CA SER A 557 1.77 8.52 4.39
C SER A 557 0.54 7.94 5.08
N GLY A 558 0.71 6.77 5.71
CA GLY A 558 -0.38 5.99 6.32
C GLY A 558 -1.16 5.12 5.33
N TRP A 559 -0.88 5.21 4.04
CA TRP A 559 -1.40 4.34 2.99
C TRP A 559 -0.26 3.49 2.40
N GLU A 560 -0.39 2.17 2.35
CA GLU A 560 0.71 1.28 1.93
C GLU A 560 0.87 1.20 0.40
N CYS A 561 -0.25 1.33 -0.33
CA CYS A 561 -0.30 1.40 -1.79
C CYS A 561 0.50 0.29 -2.49
N GLU A 562 0.26 -0.96 -2.10
CA GLU A 562 0.93 -2.15 -2.64
C GLU A 562 0.78 -2.25 -4.16
N HIS A 563 -0.36 -1.81 -4.70
CA HIS A 563 -0.62 -1.74 -6.13
C HIS A 563 0.34 -0.81 -6.91
N ARG A 564 1.04 0.10 -6.22
CA ARG A 564 2.09 0.96 -6.79
C ARG A 564 3.50 0.38 -6.64
N TRP A 565 3.69 -0.69 -5.88
CA TRP A 565 5.01 -1.27 -5.70
C TRP A 565 5.52 -1.75 -7.07
N PRO A 566 6.75 -1.37 -7.50
CA PRO A 566 7.20 -1.59 -8.89
C PRO A 566 7.00 -3.03 -9.38
N VAL A 567 7.34 -4.02 -8.55
CA VAL A 567 7.14 -5.44 -8.83
C VAL A 567 5.67 -5.75 -9.14
N ILE A 568 4.75 -5.37 -8.24
CA ILE A 568 3.31 -5.65 -8.38
C ILE A 568 2.73 -4.89 -9.56
N ALA A 569 2.99 -3.58 -9.64
CA ALA A 569 2.45 -2.69 -10.68
C ALA A 569 2.88 -3.12 -12.08
N ASN A 570 4.11 -3.59 -12.27
CA ASN A 570 4.60 -4.02 -13.56
C ASN A 570 4.16 -5.46 -13.91
N MET A 571 4.00 -6.33 -12.91
CA MET A 571 3.47 -7.68 -13.11
C MET A 571 1.98 -7.69 -13.53
N VAL A 572 1.24 -6.59 -13.33
CA VAL A 572 -0.07 -6.37 -13.97
C VAL A 572 0.08 -6.36 -15.50
N GLY A 573 1.09 -5.66 -16.01
CA GLY A 573 1.45 -5.66 -17.43
C GLY A 573 1.84 -7.05 -17.93
N PHE A 574 2.60 -7.80 -17.13
CA PHE A 574 2.93 -9.20 -17.41
C PHE A 574 1.66 -10.06 -17.53
N ARG A 575 0.73 -9.96 -16.57
CA ARG A 575 -0.53 -10.73 -16.60
C ARG A 575 -1.32 -10.44 -17.86
N ASN A 576 -1.48 -9.16 -18.20
CA ASN A 576 -2.19 -8.73 -19.41
C ASN A 576 -1.53 -9.26 -20.70
N ALA A 577 -0.20 -9.16 -20.79
CA ALA A 577 0.54 -9.62 -21.96
C ALA A 577 0.53 -11.15 -22.12
N THR A 578 0.29 -11.90 -21.04
CA THR A 578 0.32 -13.36 -21.02
C THR A 578 -1.05 -14.01 -20.96
N GLU A 579 -2.14 -13.23 -20.98
CA GLU A 579 -3.51 -13.73 -20.90
C GLU A 579 -3.79 -14.83 -21.95
N GLY A 580 -4.49 -15.89 -21.52
CA GLY A 580 -4.79 -17.07 -22.33
C GLY A 580 -3.64 -18.06 -22.56
N ALA A 581 -2.39 -17.74 -22.18
CA ALA A 581 -1.29 -18.70 -22.31
C ALA A 581 -1.25 -19.66 -21.11
N GLY A 582 -1.07 -20.95 -21.35
CA GLY A 582 -0.81 -21.94 -20.30
C GLY A 582 0.61 -21.84 -19.72
N VAL A 583 0.86 -22.56 -18.61
CA VAL A 583 2.22 -22.72 -18.06
C VAL A 583 2.99 -23.73 -18.90
N ALA A 584 4.24 -23.41 -19.22
CA ALA A 584 5.16 -24.31 -19.92
C ALA A 584 6.59 -24.13 -19.39
N ASN A 585 7.50 -25.03 -19.76
CA ASN A 585 8.93 -24.93 -19.40
C ASN A 585 9.16 -24.77 -17.88
N TRP A 586 8.39 -25.49 -17.07
CA TRP A 586 8.54 -25.48 -15.63
C TRP A 586 9.93 -26.02 -15.23
N TYR A 587 10.57 -25.30 -14.33
CA TYR A 587 11.81 -25.66 -13.67
C TYR A 587 11.68 -25.39 -12.16
N ASP A 588 12.25 -26.27 -11.36
CA ASP A 588 12.51 -26.06 -9.95
C ASP A 588 13.82 -26.75 -9.54
N ASN A 589 14.42 -26.31 -8.45
CA ASN A 589 15.60 -26.95 -7.84
C ASN A 589 15.22 -27.97 -6.73
N GLY A 590 13.94 -28.38 -6.63
CA GLY A 590 13.41 -29.16 -5.51
C GLY A 590 13.22 -28.36 -4.20
N ASN A 591 13.42 -27.04 -4.22
CA ASN A 591 13.35 -26.13 -3.08
C ASN A 591 12.72 -24.75 -3.44
N ASN A 592 13.39 -23.63 -3.16
CA ASN A 592 12.83 -22.27 -3.28
C ASN A 592 13.32 -21.49 -4.50
N HIS A 593 13.86 -22.17 -5.51
CA HIS A 593 14.13 -21.56 -6.82
C HIS A 593 13.27 -22.22 -7.89
N ILE A 594 12.34 -21.44 -8.46
CA ILE A 594 11.44 -21.88 -9.53
C ILE A 594 11.56 -20.99 -10.76
N ALA A 595 11.20 -21.53 -11.91
CA ALA A 595 11.01 -20.77 -13.13
C ALA A 595 9.97 -21.42 -14.03
N PHE A 596 9.23 -20.61 -14.79
CA PHE A 596 8.30 -21.11 -15.80
C PHE A 596 8.01 -20.04 -16.84
N SER A 597 7.56 -20.51 -18.00
CA SER A 597 7.02 -19.66 -19.05
C SER A 597 5.49 -19.66 -19.04
N ARG A 598 4.92 -18.54 -19.47
CA ARG A 598 3.57 -18.48 -20.03
C ARG A 598 3.73 -18.64 -21.54
N SER A 599 3.30 -19.79 -22.06
CA SER A 599 3.67 -20.32 -23.39
C SER A 599 3.71 -19.23 -24.48
N GLY A 600 4.91 -18.95 -25.00
CA GLY A 600 5.17 -17.98 -26.06
C GLY A 600 4.98 -16.50 -25.70
N LYS A 601 4.56 -16.16 -24.47
CA LYS A 601 4.16 -14.79 -24.09
C LYS A 601 4.95 -14.19 -22.94
N GLY A 602 5.42 -14.98 -21.98
CA GLY A 602 6.22 -14.45 -20.86
C GLY A 602 6.99 -15.51 -20.10
N PHE A 603 7.88 -15.07 -19.22
CA PHE A 603 8.73 -15.92 -18.39
C PHE A 603 8.94 -15.26 -17.03
N LEU A 604 8.83 -16.05 -15.96
CA LEU A 604 9.14 -15.66 -14.59
C LEU A 604 10.12 -16.67 -13.99
N THR A 605 11.15 -16.19 -13.29
CA THR A 605 11.91 -16.97 -12.31
C THR A 605 11.90 -16.27 -10.96
N VAL A 606 11.75 -17.04 -9.89
CA VAL A 606 11.71 -16.56 -8.50
C VAL A 606 12.71 -17.38 -7.70
N ASN A 607 13.63 -16.69 -7.02
CA ASN A 607 14.59 -17.27 -6.09
C ASN A 607 14.32 -16.75 -4.68
N ASP A 608 13.64 -17.54 -3.86
CA ASP A 608 13.41 -17.26 -2.44
C ASP A 608 14.35 -18.07 -1.53
N GLU A 609 15.55 -18.36 -2.03
CA GLU A 609 16.65 -18.93 -1.26
C GLU A 609 17.50 -17.83 -0.62
N ASP A 610 18.23 -18.15 0.45
CA ASP A 610 19.20 -17.24 1.10
C ASP A 610 20.45 -16.96 0.25
N SER A 611 20.60 -17.65 -0.89
CA SER A 611 21.75 -17.57 -1.78
C SER A 611 21.36 -17.18 -3.19
N ALA A 612 22.24 -16.42 -3.87
CA ALA A 612 22.02 -16.00 -5.24
C ALA A 612 22.27 -17.15 -6.23
N VAL A 613 21.43 -17.25 -7.26
CA VAL A 613 21.64 -18.12 -8.42
C VAL A 613 22.41 -17.33 -9.47
N ASN A 614 23.61 -17.80 -9.83
CA ASN A 614 24.49 -17.08 -10.77
C ASN A 614 24.66 -17.84 -12.09
N GLY A 615 24.58 -17.11 -13.21
CA GLY A 615 24.91 -17.61 -14.55
C GLY A 615 24.02 -18.74 -15.06
N ARG A 616 22.85 -18.98 -14.43
CA ARG A 616 21.94 -20.04 -14.86
C ARG A 616 21.28 -19.64 -16.18
N SER A 617 21.24 -20.58 -17.12
CA SER A 617 20.51 -20.44 -18.38
C SER A 617 19.09 -20.99 -18.24
N TYR A 618 18.11 -20.26 -18.78
CA TYR A 618 16.70 -20.59 -18.76
C TYR A 618 16.15 -20.65 -20.17
N TYR A 619 15.44 -21.74 -20.50
CA TYR A 619 14.68 -21.83 -21.75
C TYR A 619 13.31 -21.18 -21.55
N THR A 620 12.99 -20.21 -22.39
CA THR A 620 11.78 -19.41 -22.23
C THR A 620 10.65 -19.81 -23.17
N GLY A 621 11.00 -20.31 -24.36
CA GLY A 621 10.05 -20.39 -25.47
C GLY A 621 9.58 -19.03 -25.99
N LEU A 622 10.23 -17.93 -25.60
CA LEU A 622 10.00 -16.59 -26.17
C LEU A 622 10.79 -16.43 -27.48
N PRO A 623 10.30 -15.57 -28.40
CA PRO A 623 11.08 -15.17 -29.56
C PRO A 623 12.43 -14.56 -29.17
N ALA A 624 13.44 -14.72 -30.02
CA ALA A 624 14.72 -14.06 -29.84
C ALA A 624 14.56 -12.53 -29.79
N GLY A 625 15.22 -11.86 -28.86
CA GLY A 625 15.08 -10.41 -28.72
C GLY A 625 15.54 -9.87 -27.38
N ARG A 626 15.40 -8.56 -27.21
CA ARG A 626 15.74 -7.85 -25.97
C ARG A 626 14.46 -7.53 -25.23
N TYR A 627 14.43 -7.82 -23.94
CA TYR A 627 13.26 -7.69 -23.08
C TYR A 627 13.62 -6.91 -21.83
N CYS A 628 12.73 -6.01 -21.40
CA CYS A 628 12.87 -5.35 -20.12
C CYS A 628 12.60 -6.35 -18.99
N ASP A 629 13.49 -6.41 -18.00
CA ASP A 629 13.18 -7.10 -16.73
C ASP A 629 12.21 -6.24 -15.93
N VAL A 630 10.95 -6.66 -15.91
CA VAL A 630 9.86 -5.86 -15.33
C VAL A 630 9.79 -5.92 -13.79
N ILE A 631 10.59 -6.80 -13.17
CA ILE A 631 10.77 -6.82 -11.70
C ILE A 631 11.61 -5.61 -11.25
N HIS A 632 12.65 -5.29 -12.02
CA HIS A 632 13.66 -4.29 -11.68
C HIS A 632 13.57 -3.00 -12.49
N GLY A 633 12.80 -2.99 -13.57
CA GLY A 633 12.65 -1.88 -14.48
C GLY A 633 11.20 -1.70 -14.92
N THR A 634 10.89 -0.51 -15.42
CA THR A 634 9.61 -0.24 -16.07
C THR A 634 9.86 -0.13 -17.57
N TYR A 635 9.05 -0.86 -18.35
CA TYR A 635 8.99 -0.70 -19.78
C TYR A 635 8.06 0.45 -20.15
N ALA A 636 8.54 1.38 -20.99
CA ALA A 636 7.74 2.47 -21.52
C ALA A 636 8.26 2.88 -22.91
N GLY A 637 7.38 2.88 -23.92
CA GLY A 637 7.67 3.40 -25.25
C GLY A 637 8.90 2.79 -25.94
N GLY A 638 9.11 1.48 -25.81
CA GLY A 638 10.28 0.81 -26.39
C GLY A 638 11.57 0.94 -25.55
N THR A 639 11.51 1.54 -24.36
CA THR A 639 12.67 1.69 -23.46
C THR A 639 12.45 0.96 -22.14
N CYS A 640 13.53 0.56 -21.49
CA CYS A 640 13.52 -0.06 -20.17
C CYS A 640 14.33 0.78 -19.20
N SER A 641 13.74 1.14 -18.05
CA SER A 641 14.45 1.88 -17.00
C SER A 641 15.43 1.02 -16.18
N GLY A 642 15.35 -0.31 -16.33
CA GLY A 642 16.13 -1.29 -15.57
C GLY A 642 16.94 -2.22 -16.47
N PRO A 643 17.30 -3.40 -15.95
CA PRO A 643 18.05 -4.41 -16.69
C PRO A 643 17.31 -4.87 -17.96
N VAL A 644 18.08 -5.18 -19.01
CA VAL A 644 17.57 -5.74 -20.26
C VAL A 644 18.12 -7.15 -20.42
N ILE A 645 17.21 -8.11 -20.58
CA ILE A 645 17.52 -9.52 -20.82
C ILE A 645 17.49 -9.79 -22.32
N THR A 646 18.50 -10.50 -22.82
CA THR A 646 18.55 -10.92 -24.23
C THR A 646 18.23 -12.40 -24.31
N VAL A 647 17.15 -12.73 -25.03
CA VAL A 647 16.79 -14.10 -25.43
C VAL A 647 17.43 -14.38 -26.78
N ASP A 648 18.20 -15.46 -26.87
CA ASP A 648 18.93 -15.84 -28.08
C ASP A 648 18.02 -16.49 -29.15
N GLY A 649 18.61 -16.80 -30.32
CA GLY A 649 17.93 -17.45 -31.45
C GLY A 649 17.32 -18.83 -31.12
N SER A 650 17.76 -19.46 -30.03
CA SER A 650 17.28 -20.76 -29.56
C SER A 650 16.31 -20.62 -28.38
N GLY A 651 15.90 -19.41 -27.99
CA GLY A 651 14.93 -19.17 -26.92
C GLY A 651 15.50 -19.19 -25.50
N TRP A 652 16.83 -19.13 -25.34
CA TRP A 652 17.50 -19.15 -24.04
C TRP A 652 17.97 -17.76 -23.59
N PHE A 653 18.03 -17.53 -22.28
CA PHE A 653 18.78 -16.43 -21.69
C PHE A 653 19.50 -16.88 -20.43
N ALA A 654 20.60 -16.21 -20.09
CA ALA A 654 21.27 -16.37 -18.81
C ALA A 654 20.96 -15.20 -17.88
N ALA A 655 20.70 -15.47 -16.60
CA ALA A 655 20.51 -14.43 -15.60
C ALA A 655 21.09 -14.80 -14.24
N ASN A 656 21.49 -13.77 -13.51
CA ASN A 656 21.73 -13.86 -12.08
C ASN A 656 20.43 -13.48 -11.37
N VAL A 657 19.96 -14.33 -10.46
CA VAL A 657 18.80 -14.05 -9.62
C VAL A 657 19.29 -13.96 -8.17
N PRO A 658 19.37 -12.75 -7.58
CA PRO A 658 19.75 -12.58 -6.18
C PRO A 658 18.89 -13.40 -5.21
N ALA A 659 19.35 -13.51 -3.96
CA ALA A 659 18.54 -14.09 -2.88
C ALA A 659 17.29 -13.25 -2.63
N HIS A 660 16.14 -13.90 -2.45
CA HIS A 660 14.82 -13.27 -2.28
C HIS A 660 14.45 -12.30 -3.40
N ASP A 661 14.60 -12.74 -4.64
CA ASP A 661 14.43 -11.90 -5.83
C ASP A 661 13.81 -12.67 -7.01
N ALA A 662 13.45 -11.95 -8.08
CA ALA A 662 12.86 -12.51 -9.28
C ALA A 662 13.34 -11.80 -10.55
N VAL A 663 13.14 -12.46 -11.70
CA VAL A 663 13.27 -11.84 -13.03
C VAL A 663 12.03 -12.19 -13.83
N ALA A 664 11.43 -11.19 -14.48
CA ALA A 664 10.26 -11.38 -15.32
C ALA A 664 10.40 -10.64 -16.64
N ILE A 665 10.09 -11.33 -17.74
CA ILE A 665 10.11 -10.77 -19.10
C ILE A 665 8.87 -11.23 -19.87
N HIS A 666 8.34 -10.38 -20.74
CA HIS A 666 7.16 -10.72 -21.55
C HIS A 666 7.13 -9.99 -22.89
N ILE A 667 6.36 -10.50 -23.85
CA ILE A 667 6.26 -9.98 -25.22
C ILE A 667 5.81 -8.52 -25.31
N GLY A 668 5.04 -8.06 -24.32
CA GLY A 668 4.60 -6.66 -24.21
C GLY A 668 5.68 -5.68 -23.72
N ALA A 669 6.83 -6.18 -23.30
CA ALA A 669 7.97 -5.40 -22.83
C ALA A 669 9.26 -5.71 -23.62
N ARG A 670 9.09 -6.05 -24.91
CA ARG A 670 10.20 -6.23 -25.87
C ARG A 670 10.67 -4.87 -26.38
N ILE A 671 12.00 -4.72 -26.49
CA ILE A 671 12.71 -3.50 -26.92
C ILE A 671 13.12 -3.61 -28.37
#